data_AF-A0A813TTK0-F1
#
_entry.id   AF-A0A813TTK0-F1
#
_cell.length_a   1.000
_cell.length_b   1.000
_cell.length_c   1.000
_cell.angle_alpha   90.00
_cell.angle_beta   90.00
_cell.angle_gamma   90.00
#
_symmetry.space_group_name_H-M   'P 1'
#
loop_
_entity.id
_entity.type
_entity.pdbx_description
1 polymer ?
#
loop_
_entity_poly.entity_id
_entity_poly.type
_entity_poly.pdbx_seq_one_letter_code
_entity_poly.pdbx_strand_id
1 'polypeptide(L)'
;MKIFLILCSLGIAFAHNHEQAVSFAPQESLARLSLRQQRPPQQQSVQNQKINQIQQRLSPLVPPQTPQLQSQSAPSTQLGKSSQVPIFCPFNKPIACDLSFPYRTFDGTCNNLKNTWWGKADTPYKRIVRPAYADGLSEPRVARDGSELPNARELSCGLHAEKYEIEPFVNHIFMQWGQWLNHDITSLSVSREEEKDLGICSKCQRTSKCLPVQILSNFTCNCVQQMSHQCIEFTRSSASFPDMQCSSQERAQINMQTAYIDASSVYGVTREENEKLRDKLSGRGRMLVSGGNLLPKDMQKKPSDCLDFTQEKRCFKAGDDRVNQNTALMTFHTLLIREHNRIADILSKLNPTWEDETVFQETRRIIIAEIQQISYNEYVPILLGHKVASAMNLVPGNPFRYNPDVDPRVANEYAASYGRFGHSMIRGKYSRVDNKFDTAGHMPMMLRHAYFKANPIYETEQGGLESIVRGLIKDPLMKIDRWFTDEISKHLFETHDSLGRPFHFDLVSINIQRGRDHGVPGYTVFRDFCKLQPIRTWEDLGLFVQPDVVSIFREKYKFVEDVDLFSAIVSEFKPEGSMVGPTLNCLLGLQLSDLKFGDRFWFETNESPAAFTPAQLAELRKVSLAKLLCRNLADTPQISPKVMLSMKLEGNDLKNCSELEDINWSFWKA
;
A
#
# COMPACT_ATOMS: atom_id res chain seq x y z
N MET A 1 -15.88 -22.81 -3.23
CA MET A 1 -14.78 -23.01 -2.24
C MET A 1 -13.37 -22.63 -2.73
N LYS A 2 -12.82 -23.11 -3.86
CA LYS A 2 -11.46 -22.71 -4.35
C LYS A 2 -11.33 -21.23 -4.79
N ILE A 3 -12.40 -20.63 -5.31
CA ILE A 3 -12.45 -19.23 -5.78
C ILE A 3 -12.50 -18.22 -4.63
N PHE A 4 -13.01 -18.63 -3.46
CA PHE A 4 -13.01 -17.81 -2.25
C PHE A 4 -11.57 -17.51 -1.77
N LEU A 5 -10.58 -18.36 -2.11
CA LEU A 5 -9.15 -18.17 -1.81
C LEU A 5 -8.44 -17.11 -2.67
N ILE A 6 -8.96 -16.80 -3.86
CA ILE A 6 -8.25 -15.95 -4.83
C ILE A 6 -8.74 -14.51 -4.80
N LEU A 7 -10.00 -14.30 -4.41
CA LEU A 7 -10.51 -12.94 -4.25
C LEU A 7 -9.86 -12.31 -3.01
N CYS A 8 -9.87 -12.89 -1.81
CA CYS A 8 -9.16 -12.34 -0.62
C CYS A 8 -7.74 -11.78 -0.89
N SER A 9 -6.97 -12.42 -1.76
CA SER A 9 -5.54 -12.23 -1.92
C SER A 9 -5.08 -11.17 -2.92
N LEU A 10 -5.99 -10.54 -3.66
CA LEU A 10 -5.71 -9.39 -4.54
C LEU A 10 -5.91 -8.01 -3.87
N GLY A 11 -6.17 -8.00 -2.56
CA GLY A 11 -6.53 -6.76 -1.85
C GLY A 11 -7.79 -6.83 -0.99
N ILE A 12 -8.40 -8.00 -0.73
CA ILE A 12 -9.86 -8.05 -0.49
C ILE A 12 -10.17 -8.42 0.97
N ALA A 13 -10.62 -7.43 1.75
CA ALA A 13 -11.21 -7.63 3.07
C ALA A 13 -12.72 -7.85 2.97
N PHE A 14 -13.27 -8.69 3.87
CA PHE A 14 -14.69 -9.01 3.93
C PHE A 14 -15.42 -8.19 5.00
N ALA A 15 -16.37 -7.33 4.58
CA ALA A 15 -17.27 -6.66 5.53
C ALA A 15 -18.29 -7.64 6.14
N HIS A 16 -18.38 -7.68 7.47
CA HIS A 16 -19.50 -8.28 8.21
C HIS A 16 -20.45 -7.16 8.67
N ASN A 17 -21.74 -7.25 8.29
CA ASN A 17 -22.78 -6.32 8.72
C ASN A 17 -23.19 -6.60 10.17
N HIS A 18 -23.12 -5.58 11.03
CA HIS A 18 -23.78 -5.57 12.34
C HIS A 18 -24.55 -4.25 12.54
N GLU A 19 -25.88 -4.34 12.61
CA GLU A 19 -26.77 -3.28 13.08
C GLU A 19 -26.80 -3.26 14.62
N GLN A 20 -26.64 -2.08 15.23
CA GLN A 20 -26.96 -1.85 16.65
C GLN A 20 -27.87 -0.63 16.81
N ALA A 21 -28.89 -0.79 17.66
CA ALA A 21 -29.74 0.28 18.18
C ALA A 21 -29.17 0.82 19.50
N VAL A 22 -29.14 2.15 19.67
CA VAL A 22 -28.71 2.84 20.90
C VAL A 22 -29.83 3.75 21.40
N SER A 23 -30.17 3.66 22.69
CA SER A 23 -31.03 4.61 23.40
C SER A 23 -30.19 5.60 24.23
N PHE A 24 -30.56 6.88 24.21
CA PHE A 24 -29.95 7.96 25.01
C PHE A 24 -30.87 8.43 26.15
N ALA A 25 -30.26 8.84 27.26
CA ALA A 25 -30.81 9.79 28.25
C ALA A 25 -29.66 10.52 29.01
N PRO A 26 -29.89 11.73 29.58
CA PRO A 26 -28.90 12.81 29.66
C PRO A 26 -28.65 13.40 31.08
N GLN A 27 -27.96 14.57 31.13
CA GLN A 27 -27.73 15.55 32.23
C GLN A 27 -26.34 15.47 32.91
N GLU A 28 -25.66 16.53 33.38
CA GLU A 28 -25.82 18.01 33.40
C GLU A 28 -24.51 18.67 33.90
N SER A 29 -24.25 19.90 33.44
CA SER A 29 -23.52 21.05 34.06
C SER A 29 -22.22 20.89 34.89
N LEU A 30 -21.21 21.73 34.59
CA LEU A 30 -20.86 22.90 35.43
C LEU A 30 -19.72 23.74 34.82
N ALA A 31 -19.86 25.06 34.94
CA ALA A 31 -18.91 26.08 34.51
C ALA A 31 -18.02 26.56 35.66
N ARG A 32 -16.78 27.03 35.37
CA ARG A 32 -16.28 28.39 35.68
C ARG A 32 -14.76 28.57 35.45
N LEU A 33 -14.43 29.57 34.63
CA LEU A 33 -13.46 30.66 34.80
C LEU A 33 -12.00 30.36 35.23
N SER A 34 -11.03 30.80 34.41
CA SER A 34 -10.17 31.96 34.76
C SER A 34 -9.41 32.52 33.55
N LEU A 35 -9.15 33.83 33.61
CA LEU A 35 -8.56 34.73 32.62
C LEU A 35 -7.09 35.07 32.96
N ARG A 36 -6.39 35.62 31.95
CA ARG A 36 -5.11 36.39 31.96
C ARG A 36 -3.86 35.56 31.58
N GLN A 37 -2.92 36.03 30.75
CA GLN A 37 -2.56 37.38 30.28
C GLN A 37 -1.64 37.28 29.04
N GLN A 38 -1.82 38.18 28.06
CA GLN A 38 -0.94 38.40 26.90
C GLN A 38 0.07 39.53 27.18
N ARG A 39 1.26 39.50 26.54
CA ARG A 39 2.15 40.66 26.23
C ARG A 39 3.14 40.30 25.07
N PRO A 40 3.75 41.28 24.36
CA PRO A 40 3.70 41.39 22.88
C PRO A 40 5.08 41.31 22.16
N PRO A 41 5.13 41.34 20.81
CA PRO A 41 6.32 41.06 20.01
C PRO A 41 6.92 42.31 19.33
N GLN A 42 8.23 42.54 19.46
CA GLN A 42 8.98 43.44 18.58
C GLN A 42 10.46 43.01 18.49
N GLN A 43 10.80 42.19 17.48
CA GLN A 43 12.15 42.08 16.88
C GLN A 43 12.18 41.11 15.67
N GLN A 44 11.21 41.20 14.76
CA GLN A 44 11.13 40.34 13.56
C GLN A 44 11.16 41.09 12.22
N SER A 45 11.32 42.41 12.20
CA SER A 45 11.15 43.20 10.97
C SER A 45 12.40 43.37 10.10
N VAL A 46 13.60 43.00 10.56
CA VAL A 46 14.85 43.27 9.80
C VAL A 46 15.44 42.03 9.13
N GLN A 47 15.05 40.82 9.54
CA GLN A 47 15.50 39.56 8.93
C GLN A 47 14.64 39.15 7.71
N ASN A 48 13.39 39.63 7.65
CA ASN A 48 12.46 39.34 6.54
C ASN A 48 12.80 40.09 5.23
N GLN A 49 13.59 41.17 5.26
CA GLN A 49 13.93 41.90 4.05
C GLN A 49 15.09 41.27 3.24
N LYS A 50 15.97 40.48 3.88
CA LYS A 50 17.04 39.75 3.18
C LYS A 50 16.60 38.40 2.59
N ILE A 51 15.52 37.82 3.09
CA ILE A 51 14.92 36.58 2.57
C ILE A 51 14.13 36.85 1.26
N ASN A 52 13.48 38.01 1.16
CA ASN A 52 12.68 38.39 -0.02
C ASN A 52 13.51 38.63 -1.30
N GLN A 53 14.79 39.00 -1.19
CA GLN A 53 15.66 39.20 -2.37
C GLN A 53 16.23 37.90 -2.95
N ILE A 54 16.24 36.81 -2.18
CA ILE A 54 16.68 35.48 -2.65
C ILE A 54 15.50 34.69 -3.23
N GLN A 55 14.27 34.90 -2.72
CA GLN A 55 13.05 34.28 -3.23
C GLN A 55 12.63 34.73 -4.64
N GLN A 56 13.12 35.88 -5.13
CA GLN A 56 12.78 36.36 -6.49
C GLN A 56 13.57 35.70 -7.63
N ARG A 57 14.60 34.88 -7.34
CA ARG A 57 15.40 34.19 -8.37
C ARG A 57 15.07 32.70 -8.57
N LEU A 58 14.09 32.15 -7.84
CA LEU A 58 13.78 30.71 -7.86
C LEU A 58 12.26 30.43 -7.92
N SER A 59 11.57 30.93 -8.93
CA SER A 59 10.23 30.44 -9.30
C SER A 59 9.99 30.62 -10.81
N PRO A 60 9.46 29.58 -11.46
CA PRO A 60 8.02 29.47 -11.54
C PRO A 60 7.50 28.07 -11.16
N LEU A 61 7.00 27.93 -9.92
CA LEU A 61 6.13 26.82 -9.51
C LEU A 61 5.07 27.32 -8.51
N VAL A 62 4.18 28.21 -8.95
CA VAL A 62 2.85 28.42 -8.35
C VAL A 62 1.89 28.79 -9.48
N PRO A 63 0.80 28.04 -9.73
CA PRO A 63 -0.21 28.47 -10.70
C PRO A 63 -1.04 29.64 -10.15
N PRO A 64 -1.37 30.65 -10.96
CA PRO A 64 -2.29 31.71 -10.55
C PRO A 64 -3.74 31.20 -10.49
N GLN A 65 -4.55 31.85 -9.66
CA GLN A 65 -5.99 31.64 -9.53
C GLN A 65 -6.69 31.68 -10.90
N THR A 66 -7.53 30.69 -11.15
CA THR A 66 -8.26 30.47 -12.40
C THR A 66 -9.22 31.64 -12.71
N PRO A 67 -9.20 32.24 -13.92
CA PRO A 67 -10.28 33.12 -14.37
C PRO A 67 -11.51 32.28 -14.73
N GLN A 68 -12.69 32.75 -14.33
CA GLN A 68 -13.98 32.16 -14.71
C GLN A 68 -14.15 32.17 -16.24
N LEU A 69 -14.09 31.00 -16.87
CA LEU A 69 -14.54 30.83 -18.26
C LEU A 69 -16.06 30.62 -18.26
N GLN A 70 -16.77 31.56 -18.89
CA GLN A 70 -18.19 31.43 -19.22
C GLN A 70 -18.38 30.29 -20.24
N SER A 71 -19.12 29.26 -19.86
CA SER A 71 -19.54 28.19 -20.77
C SER A 71 -20.72 28.67 -21.63
N GLN A 72 -20.56 28.62 -22.95
CA GLN A 72 -21.69 28.70 -23.88
C GLN A 72 -22.42 27.34 -23.90
N SER A 73 -23.72 27.37 -23.68
CA SER A 73 -24.61 26.22 -23.58
C SER A 73 -24.97 25.63 -24.96
N ALA A 74 -24.81 24.30 -25.11
CA ALA A 74 -25.46 23.51 -26.15
C ALA A 74 -26.65 22.72 -25.54
N PRO A 75 -27.66 22.30 -26.34
CA PRO A 75 -29.04 22.15 -25.88
C PRO A 75 -29.27 20.88 -25.05
N SER A 76 -30.00 21.04 -23.95
CA SER A 76 -30.48 19.97 -23.09
C SER A 76 -31.59 19.14 -23.77
N THR A 77 -31.31 17.88 -24.06
CA THR A 77 -32.35 16.86 -24.19
C THR A 77 -32.75 16.38 -22.79
N GLN A 78 -34.01 16.62 -22.43
CA GLN A 78 -34.59 16.18 -21.16
C GLN A 78 -34.65 14.65 -21.11
N LEU A 79 -33.85 14.02 -20.25
CA LEU A 79 -34.14 12.68 -19.73
C LEU A 79 -34.94 12.80 -18.44
N GLY A 80 -35.94 11.93 -18.32
CA GLY A 80 -37.03 11.98 -17.36
C GLY A 80 -36.62 12.09 -15.89
N LYS A 81 -37.47 12.79 -15.14
CA LYS A 81 -37.46 12.87 -13.67
C LYS A 81 -37.56 11.46 -13.08
N SER A 82 -36.43 10.87 -12.74
CA SER A 82 -36.35 9.81 -11.75
C SER A 82 -36.50 10.46 -10.37
N SER A 83 -37.51 10.03 -9.63
CA SER A 83 -37.75 10.34 -8.22
C SER A 83 -36.47 10.16 -7.40
N GLN A 84 -35.89 11.29 -6.96
CA GLN A 84 -34.75 11.31 -6.05
C GLN A 84 -35.16 10.69 -4.71
N VAL A 85 -34.91 9.40 -4.54
CA VAL A 85 -34.68 8.83 -3.21
C VAL A 85 -33.52 9.64 -2.62
N PRO A 86 -33.65 10.26 -1.43
CA PRO A 86 -32.50 10.90 -0.81
C PRO A 86 -31.46 9.80 -0.60
N ILE A 87 -30.39 9.85 -1.39
CA ILE A 87 -29.22 9.00 -1.16
C ILE A 87 -28.70 9.46 0.20
N PHE A 88 -29.02 8.71 1.26
CA PHE A 88 -28.46 8.97 2.58
C PHE A 88 -26.94 8.91 2.44
N CYS A 89 -26.29 10.07 2.52
CA CYS A 89 -24.85 10.14 2.49
C CYS A 89 -24.32 9.93 3.91
N PRO A 90 -23.68 8.79 4.22
CA PRO A 90 -23.30 8.45 5.58
C PRO A 90 -22.23 9.39 6.15
N PHE A 91 -21.52 10.13 5.29
CA PHE A 91 -20.39 10.98 5.67
C PHE A 91 -20.78 12.42 6.02
N ASN A 92 -22.05 12.82 5.81
CA ASN A 92 -22.51 14.19 6.05
C ASN A 92 -22.53 14.58 7.52
N LYS A 93 -22.61 13.59 8.42
CA LYS A 93 -22.54 13.83 9.86
C LYS A 93 -21.08 13.70 10.31
N PRO A 94 -20.46 14.77 10.85
CA PRO A 94 -19.14 14.65 11.47
C PRO A 94 -19.14 13.61 12.58
N ILE A 95 -18.03 12.92 12.72
CA ILE A 95 -17.78 11.96 13.79
C ILE A 95 -17.38 12.75 15.03
N ALA A 96 -17.95 12.39 16.18
CA ALA A 96 -17.56 12.99 17.45
C ALA A 96 -16.14 12.52 17.81
N CYS A 97 -15.24 13.48 18.03
CA CYS A 97 -13.83 13.20 18.32
C CYS A 97 -13.49 13.55 19.76
N ASP A 98 -12.80 12.63 20.44
CA ASP A 98 -12.16 12.90 21.73
C ASP A 98 -10.81 13.57 21.50
N LEU A 99 -10.75 14.89 21.76
CA LEU A 99 -9.53 15.69 21.60
C LEU A 99 -8.50 15.43 22.70
N SER A 100 -8.90 14.80 23.80
CA SER A 100 -8.00 14.45 24.91
C SER A 100 -7.29 13.11 24.69
N PHE A 101 -7.81 12.27 23.79
CA PHE A 101 -7.22 10.97 23.48
C PHE A 101 -5.92 11.14 22.67
N PRO A 102 -4.74 10.75 23.20
CA PRO A 102 -3.45 11.03 22.57
C PRO A 102 -3.08 10.05 21.46
N TYR A 103 -3.87 9.00 21.25
CA TYR A 103 -3.56 7.92 20.31
C TYR A 103 -4.49 7.94 19.09
N ARG A 104 -4.06 7.25 18.04
CA ARG A 104 -4.86 7.03 16.84
C ARG A 104 -6.03 6.09 17.15
N THR A 105 -7.19 6.34 16.56
CA THR A 105 -8.25 5.32 16.47
C THR A 105 -7.77 4.17 15.56
N PHE A 106 -8.43 3.01 15.63
CA PHE A 106 -8.09 1.87 14.78
C PHE A 106 -8.56 2.07 13.34
N ASP A 107 -9.69 2.73 13.16
CA ASP A 107 -10.32 2.90 11.85
C ASP A 107 -9.87 4.17 11.13
N GLY A 108 -8.97 4.97 11.72
CA GLY A 108 -8.42 6.20 11.14
C GLY A 108 -9.30 7.45 11.32
N THR A 109 -10.45 7.33 11.99
CA THR A 109 -11.30 8.49 12.32
C THR A 109 -10.58 9.53 13.18
N CYS A 110 -11.05 10.77 13.13
CA CYS A 110 -10.58 11.84 14.03
C CYS A 110 -9.09 12.20 13.90
N ASN A 111 -8.38 11.70 12.89
CA ASN A 111 -7.07 12.21 12.53
C ASN A 111 -7.20 13.67 12.05
N ASN A 112 -8.04 13.91 11.04
CA ASN A 112 -8.37 15.26 10.62
C ASN A 112 -9.60 15.78 11.39
N LEU A 113 -9.43 16.86 12.16
CA LEU A 113 -10.51 17.42 13.00
C LEU A 113 -11.50 18.30 12.23
N LYS A 114 -11.13 18.75 11.02
CA LYS A 114 -12.01 19.51 10.11
C LYS A 114 -12.87 18.56 9.28
N ASN A 115 -12.28 17.47 8.81
CA ASN A 115 -12.92 16.43 8.00
C ASN A 115 -12.74 15.07 8.66
N THR A 116 -13.59 14.75 9.64
CA THR A 116 -13.41 13.61 10.56
C THR A 116 -13.44 12.22 9.91
N TRP A 117 -13.86 12.14 8.64
CA TRP A 117 -13.91 10.92 7.82
C TRP A 117 -12.64 10.70 6.98
N TRP A 118 -11.78 11.71 6.84
CA TRP A 118 -10.61 11.59 5.99
C TRP A 118 -9.64 10.54 6.53
N GLY A 119 -9.18 9.67 5.62
CA GLY A 119 -8.28 8.56 5.91
C GLY A 119 -8.90 7.39 6.68
N LYS A 120 -10.21 7.43 6.96
CA LYS A 120 -10.92 6.33 7.62
C LYS A 120 -10.98 5.09 6.72
N ALA A 121 -10.78 3.90 7.30
CA ALA A 121 -11.09 2.63 6.65
C ALA A 121 -12.58 2.49 6.30
N ASP A 122 -12.88 1.64 5.31
CA ASP A 122 -14.23 1.42 4.78
C ASP A 122 -14.86 2.72 4.22
N THR A 123 -14.04 3.50 3.49
CA THR A 123 -14.49 4.74 2.84
C THR A 123 -13.96 4.87 1.40
N PRO A 124 -14.56 5.74 0.56
CA PRO A 124 -14.13 5.88 -0.83
C PRO A 124 -12.69 6.38 -0.96
N TYR A 125 -11.93 5.79 -1.89
CA TYR A 125 -10.67 6.38 -2.36
C TYR A 125 -10.91 7.80 -2.88
N LYS A 126 -9.90 8.67 -2.78
CA LYS A 126 -9.95 9.95 -3.48
C LYS A 126 -9.64 9.76 -4.97
N ARG A 127 -10.05 10.73 -5.80
CA ARG A 127 -9.70 10.81 -7.22
C ARG A 127 -8.77 11.99 -7.43
N ILE A 128 -7.65 11.78 -8.11
CA ILE A 128 -6.74 12.88 -8.49
C ILE A 128 -7.06 13.45 -9.88
N VAL A 129 -7.76 12.66 -10.70
CA VAL A 129 -8.30 13.04 -12.00
C VAL A 129 -9.72 12.46 -12.15
N ARG A 130 -10.52 13.03 -13.05
CA ARG A 130 -11.86 12.49 -13.35
C ARG A 130 -11.74 11.08 -13.94
N PRO A 131 -12.54 10.09 -13.48
CA PRO A 131 -12.51 8.75 -14.04
C PRO A 131 -13.01 8.70 -15.50
N ALA A 132 -12.46 7.76 -16.27
CA ALA A 132 -12.78 7.51 -17.67
C ALA A 132 -13.59 6.21 -17.83
N TYR A 133 -14.85 6.22 -17.41
CA TYR A 133 -15.80 5.15 -17.69
C TYR A 133 -16.42 5.30 -19.08
N ALA A 134 -16.72 4.18 -19.75
CA ALA A 134 -17.21 4.16 -21.13
C ALA A 134 -18.58 4.87 -21.29
N ASP A 135 -19.44 4.71 -20.29
CA ASP A 135 -20.76 5.38 -20.16
C ASP A 135 -20.68 6.67 -19.33
N GLY A 136 -19.48 7.09 -18.93
CA GLY A 136 -19.27 8.20 -17.99
C GLY A 136 -19.76 7.94 -16.56
N LEU A 137 -20.15 6.70 -16.22
CA LEU A 137 -20.72 6.34 -14.92
C LEU A 137 -20.02 5.14 -14.30
N SER A 138 -20.04 3.98 -14.94
CA SER A 138 -19.59 2.74 -14.30
C SER A 138 -19.06 1.66 -15.25
N GLU A 139 -19.30 1.77 -16.56
CA GLU A 139 -18.84 0.77 -17.51
C GLU A 139 -17.33 0.85 -17.74
N PRO A 140 -16.60 -0.28 -17.67
CA PRO A 140 -15.14 -0.29 -17.78
C PRO A 140 -14.61 0.48 -18.99
N ARG A 141 -13.46 1.14 -18.82
CA ARG A 141 -12.86 2.02 -19.84
C ARG A 141 -12.75 1.34 -21.20
N VAL A 142 -13.09 2.09 -22.24
CA VAL A 142 -12.90 1.76 -23.66
C VAL A 142 -11.90 2.71 -24.31
N ALA A 143 -11.52 2.46 -25.56
CA ALA A 143 -10.69 3.36 -26.33
C ALA A 143 -11.41 4.70 -26.57
N ARG A 144 -10.65 5.76 -26.87
CA ARG A 144 -11.20 7.11 -27.05
C ARG A 144 -12.24 7.25 -28.17
N ASP A 145 -12.26 6.33 -29.13
CA ASP A 145 -13.26 6.29 -30.22
C ASP A 145 -14.44 5.35 -29.93
N GLY A 146 -14.49 4.79 -28.71
CA GLY A 146 -15.52 3.85 -28.26
C GLY A 146 -15.23 2.38 -28.57
N SER A 147 -14.14 2.05 -29.28
CA SER A 147 -13.78 0.64 -29.53
C SER A 147 -13.21 -0.04 -28.30
N GLU A 148 -13.12 -1.38 -28.30
CA GLU A 148 -12.47 -2.10 -27.21
C GLU A 148 -10.97 -1.77 -27.11
N LEU A 149 -10.47 -1.71 -25.87
CA LEU A 149 -9.03 -1.64 -25.60
C LEU A 149 -8.38 -3.01 -25.84
N PRO A 150 -7.05 -3.05 -26.05
CA PRO A 150 -6.34 -4.31 -26.32
C PRO A 150 -6.50 -5.29 -25.18
N ASN A 151 -6.57 -6.59 -25.47
CA ASN A 151 -6.75 -7.60 -24.44
C ASN A 151 -5.60 -7.54 -23.40
N ALA A 152 -5.93 -7.55 -22.12
CA ALA A 152 -4.93 -7.43 -21.04
C ALA A 152 -3.89 -8.57 -21.04
N ARG A 153 -4.30 -9.79 -21.43
CA ARG A 153 -3.41 -10.95 -21.57
C ARG A 153 -2.48 -10.83 -22.75
N GLU A 154 -2.91 -10.23 -23.84
CA GLU A 154 -2.01 -9.94 -24.97
C GLU A 154 -0.89 -8.97 -24.56
N LEU A 155 -1.24 -7.92 -23.82
CA LEU A 155 -0.25 -6.97 -23.30
C LEU A 155 0.69 -7.65 -22.32
N SER A 156 0.17 -8.51 -21.43
CA SER A 156 0.99 -9.31 -20.52
C SER A 156 2.00 -10.18 -21.29
N CYS A 157 1.54 -10.94 -22.28
CA CYS A 157 2.38 -11.85 -23.05
C CYS A 157 3.35 -11.16 -24.03
N GLY A 158 2.95 -10.02 -24.62
CA GLY A 158 3.74 -9.32 -25.65
C GLY A 158 4.65 -8.24 -25.08
N LEU A 159 4.08 -7.31 -24.32
CA LEU A 159 4.83 -6.19 -23.73
C LEU A 159 5.51 -6.58 -22.42
N HIS A 160 4.90 -7.45 -21.62
CA HIS A 160 5.33 -7.73 -20.26
C HIS A 160 5.84 -9.16 -20.05
N ALA A 161 6.42 -9.75 -21.10
CA ALA A 161 6.99 -11.08 -21.07
C ALA A 161 8.10 -11.22 -20.01
N GLU A 162 8.55 -12.44 -19.75
CA GLU A 162 9.67 -12.63 -18.83
C GLU A 162 11.00 -12.26 -19.49
N LYS A 163 11.71 -11.35 -18.82
CA LYS A 163 13.14 -11.14 -18.98
C LYS A 163 13.71 -10.82 -17.60
N TYR A 164 14.83 -11.46 -17.28
CA TYR A 164 15.43 -11.30 -15.97
C TYR A 164 16.41 -10.12 -15.94
N GLU A 165 15.88 -8.93 -15.64
CA GLU A 165 16.65 -7.70 -15.48
C GLU A 165 16.76 -7.36 -13.99
N ILE A 166 17.99 -7.37 -13.47
CA ILE A 166 18.26 -7.20 -12.04
C ILE A 166 18.74 -5.79 -11.72
N GLU A 167 18.27 -5.24 -10.61
CA GLU A 167 18.79 -4.01 -10.02
C GLU A 167 20.02 -4.33 -9.15
N PRO A 168 21.25 -3.98 -9.56
CA PRO A 168 22.45 -4.41 -8.84
C PRO A 168 22.64 -3.73 -7.47
N PHE A 169 21.99 -2.60 -7.22
CA PHE A 169 22.24 -1.78 -6.03
C PHE A 169 21.20 -1.94 -4.91
N VAL A 170 20.06 -2.56 -5.18
CA VAL A 170 18.91 -2.65 -4.26
C VAL A 170 18.51 -4.10 -4.05
N ASN A 171 18.28 -4.48 -2.79
CA ASN A 171 17.96 -5.86 -2.41
C ASN A 171 16.45 -6.13 -2.37
N HIS A 172 16.07 -7.40 -2.44
CA HIS A 172 14.69 -7.86 -2.48
C HIS A 172 13.86 -7.44 -1.26
N ILE A 173 14.51 -7.23 -0.11
CA ILE A 173 13.87 -6.69 1.09
C ILE A 173 13.22 -5.31 0.85
N PHE A 174 13.74 -4.50 -0.08
CA PHE A 174 13.11 -3.25 -0.49
C PHE A 174 11.75 -3.48 -1.15
N MET A 175 11.64 -4.49 -2.03
CA MET A 175 10.37 -4.87 -2.65
C MET A 175 9.38 -5.33 -1.58
N GLN A 176 9.84 -6.19 -0.66
CA GLN A 176 8.97 -6.71 0.39
C GLN A 176 8.48 -5.63 1.35
N TRP A 177 9.33 -4.65 1.69
CA TRP A 177 8.93 -3.46 2.46
C TRP A 177 7.86 -2.65 1.73
N GLY A 178 8.05 -2.39 0.44
CA GLY A 178 7.08 -1.69 -0.40
C GLY A 178 5.73 -2.40 -0.47
N GLN A 179 5.72 -3.74 -0.59
CA GLN A 179 4.50 -4.53 -0.54
C GLN A 179 3.78 -4.36 0.80
N TRP A 180 4.49 -4.52 1.91
CA TRP A 180 3.92 -4.41 3.25
C TRP A 180 3.35 -3.00 3.49
N LEU A 181 4.10 -1.95 3.12
CA LEU A 181 3.65 -0.55 3.23
C LEU A 181 2.38 -0.30 2.42
N ASN A 182 2.30 -0.87 1.21
CA ASN A 182 1.10 -0.78 0.37
C ASN A 182 -0.10 -1.48 1.04
N HIS A 183 0.10 -2.59 1.74
CA HIS A 183 -0.97 -3.27 2.47
C HIS A 183 -1.46 -2.45 3.67
N ASP A 184 -0.60 -1.63 4.27
CA ASP A 184 -0.93 -0.79 5.42
C ASP A 184 -1.85 0.39 5.08
N ILE A 185 -1.84 0.86 3.82
CA ILE A 185 -2.62 2.05 3.42
C ILE A 185 -3.77 1.76 2.46
N THR A 186 -3.81 0.57 1.83
CA THR A 186 -4.82 0.26 0.83
C THR A 186 -5.23 -1.22 0.76
N SER A 187 -6.53 -1.44 0.62
CA SER A 187 -7.16 -2.75 0.46
C SER A 187 -8.46 -2.60 -0.37
N LEU A 188 -8.53 -3.23 -1.54
CA LEU A 188 -9.68 -3.20 -2.45
C LEU A 188 -10.72 -4.27 -2.10
N SER A 189 -11.98 -3.92 -1.85
CA SER A 189 -13.06 -4.93 -1.80
C SER A 189 -13.50 -5.36 -3.23
N VAL A 190 -14.03 -6.58 -3.39
CA VAL A 190 -14.73 -7.03 -4.62
C VAL A 190 -16.18 -7.36 -4.41
N SER A 191 -16.96 -7.14 -5.47
CA SER A 191 -18.39 -7.41 -5.49
C SER A 191 -18.64 -8.91 -5.33
N ARG A 192 -19.47 -9.32 -4.37
CA ARG A 192 -19.88 -10.73 -4.26
C ARG A 192 -20.99 -11.06 -5.26
N GLU A 193 -20.88 -12.19 -5.93
CA GLU A 193 -22.01 -12.91 -6.52
C GLU A 193 -22.40 -14.03 -5.55
N GLU A 194 -23.70 -14.20 -5.28
CA GLU A 194 -24.19 -15.36 -4.54
C GLU A 194 -23.87 -16.63 -5.34
N GLU A 195 -23.19 -17.59 -4.70
CA GLU A 195 -22.80 -18.87 -5.28
C GLU A 195 -24.05 -19.61 -5.81
N LYS A 196 -24.26 -19.58 -7.14
CA LYS A 196 -25.00 -20.64 -7.85
C LYS A 196 -24.01 -21.48 -8.65
N ASP A 197 -24.08 -22.80 -8.51
CA ASP A 197 -23.19 -23.81 -9.10
C ASP A 197 -23.21 -23.83 -10.64
N LEU A 198 -22.34 -23.05 -11.28
CA LEU A 198 -22.03 -23.09 -12.71
C LEU A 198 -20.50 -23.07 -12.96
N GLY A 199 -20.06 -23.47 -14.15
CA GLY A 199 -18.65 -23.71 -14.47
C GLY A 199 -17.75 -22.48 -14.52
N ILE A 200 -16.43 -22.73 -14.51
CA ILE A 200 -15.35 -21.75 -14.63
C ILE A 200 -15.46 -21.03 -15.98
N CYS A 201 -15.30 -19.71 -16.01
CA CYS A 201 -15.47 -18.82 -17.17
C CYS A 201 -16.87 -18.75 -17.82
N SER A 202 -17.78 -19.70 -17.60
CA SER A 202 -19.17 -19.59 -18.05
C SER A 202 -20.04 -18.74 -17.10
N LYS A 203 -19.62 -18.59 -15.83
CA LYS A 203 -20.21 -17.69 -14.81
C LYS A 203 -19.89 -16.21 -15.00
N CYS A 204 -18.70 -15.91 -15.51
CA CYS A 204 -18.19 -14.55 -15.62
C CYS A 204 -18.37 -14.04 -17.05
N GLN A 205 -19.61 -13.91 -17.53
CA GLN A 205 -19.87 -13.08 -18.72
C GLN A 205 -19.69 -11.61 -18.30
N ARG A 206 -19.38 -10.70 -19.24
CA ARG A 206 -19.23 -9.27 -18.92
C ARG A 206 -20.54 -8.75 -18.30
N THR A 207 -20.52 -8.53 -16.99
CA THR A 207 -21.68 -8.09 -16.19
C THR A 207 -21.29 -6.87 -15.34
N SER A 208 -22.24 -6.32 -14.58
CA SER A 208 -21.97 -5.25 -13.61
C SER A 208 -20.98 -5.64 -12.50
N LYS A 209 -20.73 -6.95 -12.31
CA LYS A 209 -19.88 -7.53 -11.27
C LYS A 209 -18.69 -8.34 -11.80
N CYS A 210 -18.72 -8.79 -13.06
CA CYS A 210 -17.68 -9.64 -13.64
C CYS A 210 -17.10 -9.04 -14.93
N LEU A 211 -15.77 -9.07 -15.06
CA LEU A 211 -15.05 -8.50 -16.19
C LEU A 211 -13.86 -9.39 -16.58
N PRO A 212 -14.12 -10.61 -17.07
CA PRO A 212 -13.08 -11.62 -17.31
C PRO A 212 -12.01 -11.13 -18.29
N VAL A 213 -10.79 -11.63 -18.16
CA VAL A 213 -9.76 -11.45 -19.19
C VAL A 213 -9.83 -12.64 -20.15
N GLN A 214 -10.25 -12.41 -21.38
CA GLN A 214 -10.41 -13.49 -22.37
C GLN A 214 -9.06 -14.05 -22.81
N ILE A 215 -8.95 -15.37 -22.94
CA ILE A 215 -7.80 -16.07 -23.53
C ILE A 215 -8.20 -16.46 -24.95
N LEU A 216 -7.75 -15.69 -25.95
CA LEU A 216 -8.10 -15.96 -27.34
C LEU A 216 -7.10 -16.97 -27.95
N SER A 217 -7.62 -17.88 -28.78
CA SER A 217 -6.88 -19.04 -29.32
C SER A 217 -5.73 -18.73 -30.26
N ASN A 218 -5.62 -17.48 -30.73
CA ASN A 218 -4.68 -17.07 -31.78
C ASN A 218 -3.40 -16.39 -31.28
N PHE A 219 -3.09 -16.44 -29.98
CA PHE A 219 -1.91 -15.75 -29.45
C PHE A 219 -0.66 -16.63 -29.42
N THR A 220 0.46 -16.03 -29.83
CA THR A 220 1.86 -16.48 -29.71
C THR A 220 2.33 -16.72 -28.27
N CYS A 221 1.45 -16.60 -27.29
CA CYS A 221 1.77 -16.89 -25.91
C CYS A 221 1.79 -18.42 -25.73
N ASN A 222 2.97 -19.04 -25.83
CA ASN A 222 3.19 -20.50 -25.74
C ASN A 222 2.62 -21.16 -24.46
N CYS A 223 2.15 -20.39 -23.48
CA CYS A 223 1.47 -20.90 -22.27
C CYS A 223 -0.04 -21.16 -22.45
N VAL A 224 -0.66 -20.77 -23.58
CA VAL A 224 -2.09 -21.07 -23.87
C VAL A 224 -2.34 -22.59 -23.98
N GLN A 225 -1.34 -23.38 -24.34
CA GLN A 225 -1.50 -24.82 -24.54
C GLN A 225 -1.72 -25.63 -23.25
N GLN A 226 -1.60 -25.03 -22.06
CA GLN A 226 -1.70 -25.74 -20.78
C GLN A 226 -2.93 -25.38 -19.93
N MET A 227 -3.65 -24.29 -20.24
CA MET A 227 -4.80 -23.87 -19.45
C MET A 227 -6.09 -24.57 -19.90
N SER A 228 -6.86 -25.08 -18.95
CA SER A 228 -8.14 -25.74 -19.21
C SER A 228 -9.33 -24.81 -19.49
N HIS A 229 -9.14 -23.48 -19.37
CA HIS A 229 -10.21 -22.48 -19.42
C HIS A 229 -9.93 -21.39 -20.47
N GLN A 230 -11.00 -20.83 -21.02
CA GLN A 230 -10.97 -19.80 -22.08
C GLN A 230 -10.81 -18.36 -21.54
N CYS A 231 -10.68 -18.18 -20.23
CA CYS A 231 -10.54 -16.86 -19.61
C CYS A 231 -9.76 -16.93 -18.28
N ILE A 232 -9.29 -15.78 -17.82
CA ILE A 232 -8.85 -15.55 -16.45
C ILE A 232 -10.00 -14.86 -15.71
N GLU A 233 -10.43 -15.44 -14.59
CA GLU A 233 -11.52 -14.90 -13.78
C GLU A 233 -11.13 -13.53 -13.21
N PHE A 234 -12.06 -12.59 -13.27
CA PHE A 234 -11.86 -11.25 -12.74
C PHE A 234 -13.19 -10.67 -12.27
N THR A 235 -13.27 -10.42 -10.96
CA THR A 235 -14.42 -9.78 -10.32
C THR A 235 -14.16 -8.29 -10.15
N ARG A 236 -15.14 -7.48 -10.51
CA ARG A 236 -15.10 -6.02 -10.38
C ARG A 236 -15.07 -5.61 -8.91
N SER A 237 -14.29 -4.58 -8.61
CA SER A 237 -14.18 -4.06 -7.25
C SER A 237 -15.51 -3.52 -6.76
N SER A 238 -15.79 -3.68 -5.46
CA SER A 238 -17.03 -3.23 -4.83
C SER A 238 -17.23 -1.73 -5.09
N ALA A 239 -18.43 -1.37 -5.52
CA ALA A 239 -18.80 0.02 -5.66
C ALA A 239 -18.98 0.66 -4.28
N SER A 240 -18.60 1.93 -4.16
CA SER A 240 -18.85 2.77 -2.99
C SER A 240 -19.55 4.06 -3.42
N PHE A 241 -19.88 4.91 -2.45
CA PHE A 241 -20.20 6.30 -2.73
C PHE A 241 -19.03 6.97 -3.46
N PRO A 242 -19.30 7.89 -4.41
CA PRO A 242 -18.25 8.47 -5.26
C PRO A 242 -17.20 9.28 -4.49
N ASP A 243 -17.70 10.02 -3.51
CA ASP A 243 -16.95 10.99 -2.73
C ASP A 243 -17.63 11.13 -1.36
N MET A 244 -16.98 11.86 -0.46
CA MET A 244 -17.49 12.09 0.90
C MET A 244 -18.68 13.07 0.94
N GLN A 245 -19.01 13.72 -0.17
CA GLN A 245 -20.17 14.60 -0.34
C GLN A 245 -21.36 13.87 -1.00
N CYS A 246 -21.16 12.63 -1.44
CA CYS A 246 -22.05 11.85 -2.28
C CYS A 246 -22.58 12.62 -3.50
N SER A 247 -21.73 13.45 -4.11
CA SER A 247 -22.13 14.44 -5.10
C SER A 247 -22.03 13.95 -6.55
N SER A 248 -21.06 13.09 -6.86
CA SER A 248 -20.91 12.50 -8.19
C SER A 248 -21.88 11.32 -8.40
N GLN A 249 -22.12 10.97 -9.67
CA GLN A 249 -22.84 9.76 -10.06
C GLN A 249 -21.89 8.67 -10.60
N GLU A 250 -20.60 9.00 -10.72
CA GLU A 250 -19.55 8.10 -11.20
C GLU A 250 -19.24 7.03 -10.14
N ARG A 251 -18.96 5.80 -10.58
CA ARG A 251 -18.60 4.68 -9.72
C ARG A 251 -17.26 4.97 -9.03
N ALA A 252 -17.25 4.88 -7.71
CA ALA A 252 -16.01 4.80 -6.93
C ALA A 252 -15.88 3.43 -6.27
N GLN A 253 -14.70 3.19 -5.71
CA GLN A 253 -14.35 1.96 -5.01
C GLN A 253 -13.97 2.29 -3.58
N ILE A 254 -14.07 1.28 -2.73
CA ILE A 254 -13.86 1.40 -1.29
C ILE A 254 -12.45 0.97 -0.88
N ASN A 255 -11.83 1.76 0.00
CA ASN A 255 -10.62 1.35 0.70
C ASN A 255 -11.02 0.68 2.01
N MET A 256 -10.72 -0.61 2.16
CA MET A 256 -10.97 -1.35 3.41
C MET A 256 -9.88 -1.10 4.47
N GLN A 257 -8.80 -0.42 4.10
CA GLN A 257 -7.69 -0.08 5.00
C GLN A 257 -7.79 1.39 5.46
N THR A 258 -7.17 1.73 6.60
CA THR A 258 -6.89 3.14 6.90
C THR A 258 -5.97 3.72 5.83
N ALA A 259 -6.04 5.02 5.57
CA ALA A 259 -5.12 5.63 4.59
C ALA A 259 -3.73 5.90 5.17
N TYR A 260 -3.59 5.90 6.50
CA TYR A 260 -2.37 6.31 7.18
C TYR A 260 -1.34 5.17 7.25
N ILE A 261 -0.07 5.53 7.32
CA ILE A 261 0.99 4.58 7.68
C ILE A 261 0.95 4.44 9.20
N ASP A 262 0.08 3.56 9.69
CA ASP A 262 -0.29 3.42 11.10
C ASP A 262 -0.27 1.97 11.61
N ALA A 263 0.39 1.08 10.86
CA ALA A 263 0.52 -0.34 11.16
C ALA A 263 -0.84 -1.03 11.34
N SER A 264 -1.89 -0.53 10.71
CA SER A 264 -3.22 -1.15 10.69
C SER A 264 -3.18 -2.57 10.12
N SER A 265 -2.20 -2.90 9.26
CA SER A 265 -1.95 -4.28 8.81
C SER A 265 -1.46 -5.24 9.92
N VAL A 266 -0.93 -4.70 11.02
CA VAL A 266 -0.55 -5.45 12.23
C VAL A 266 -1.69 -5.44 13.24
N TYR A 267 -2.32 -4.28 13.44
CA TYR A 267 -3.24 -4.04 14.56
C TYR A 267 -4.72 -4.23 14.23
N GLY A 268 -5.10 -4.28 12.96
CA GLY A 268 -6.49 -4.28 12.50
C GLY A 268 -7.04 -2.87 12.35
N VAL A 269 -8.19 -2.75 11.66
CA VAL A 269 -8.86 -1.47 11.41
C VAL A 269 -10.04 -1.22 12.35
N THR A 270 -10.37 -2.19 13.21
CA THR A 270 -11.39 -2.03 14.25
C THR A 270 -10.86 -2.43 15.63
N ARG A 271 -11.49 -1.88 16.69
CA ARG A 271 -11.21 -2.28 18.07
C ARG A 271 -11.47 -3.78 18.27
N GLU A 272 -12.59 -4.30 17.74
CA GLU A 272 -12.97 -5.70 17.91
C GLU A 272 -11.97 -6.68 17.29
N GLU A 273 -11.46 -6.37 16.09
CA GLU A 273 -10.38 -7.16 15.47
C GLU A 273 -9.11 -7.13 16.31
N ASN A 274 -8.70 -5.94 16.75
CA ASN A 274 -7.51 -5.78 17.58
C ASN A 274 -7.59 -6.57 18.89
N GLU A 275 -8.75 -6.58 19.54
CA GLU A 275 -8.94 -7.33 20.79
C GLU A 275 -8.73 -8.84 20.61
N LYS A 276 -9.03 -9.38 19.43
CA LYS A 276 -8.79 -10.79 19.08
C LYS A 276 -7.32 -11.09 18.77
N LEU A 277 -6.48 -10.07 18.65
CA LEU A 277 -5.05 -10.16 18.36
C LEU A 277 -4.18 -9.88 19.60
N ARG A 278 -4.76 -9.42 20.71
CA ARG A 278 -4.05 -9.02 21.93
C ARG A 278 -3.95 -10.12 22.97
N ASP A 279 -2.79 -10.19 23.62
CA ASP A 279 -2.56 -11.01 24.81
C ASP A 279 -2.93 -10.24 26.08
N LYS A 280 -4.25 -10.08 26.28
CA LYS A 280 -4.81 -9.38 27.45
C LYS A 280 -4.54 -10.12 28.77
N LEU A 281 -4.25 -11.43 28.71
CA LEU A 281 -3.98 -12.23 29.91
C LEU A 281 -2.63 -11.86 30.55
N SER A 282 -1.67 -11.42 29.73
CA SER A 282 -0.37 -11.01 30.23
C SER A 282 -0.39 -9.73 31.07
N GLY A 283 -1.38 -8.84 30.85
CA GLY A 283 -1.44 -7.51 31.48
C GLY A 283 -0.28 -6.58 31.10
N ARG A 284 0.48 -6.90 30.05
CA ARG A 284 1.72 -6.22 29.65
C ARG A 284 1.63 -5.51 28.31
N GLY A 285 0.42 -5.31 27.79
CA GLY A 285 0.17 -4.66 26.50
C GLY A 285 0.69 -5.44 25.31
N ARG A 286 0.76 -6.78 25.40
CA ARG A 286 1.33 -7.66 24.36
C ARG A 286 0.31 -8.04 23.29
N MET A 287 0.82 -8.41 22.12
CA MET A 287 0.11 -9.10 21.05
C MET A 287 0.25 -10.63 21.20
N LEU A 288 -0.77 -11.36 20.78
CA LEU A 288 -0.76 -12.83 20.75
C LEU A 288 0.33 -13.34 19.81
N VAL A 289 0.94 -14.46 20.19
CA VAL A 289 1.92 -15.20 19.38
C VAL A 289 1.68 -16.69 19.52
N SER A 290 2.11 -17.46 18.53
CA SER A 290 2.18 -18.92 18.60
C SER A 290 3.60 -19.40 18.90
N GLY A 291 3.80 -20.72 18.95
CA GLY A 291 5.12 -21.33 19.21
C GLY A 291 6.20 -20.80 18.26
N GLY A 292 7.43 -20.62 18.77
CA GLY A 292 8.52 -20.02 18.02
C GLY A 292 8.43 -18.48 17.87
N ASN A 293 7.59 -17.82 18.68
CA ASN A 293 7.34 -16.38 18.60
C ASN A 293 6.89 -15.97 17.19
N LEU A 294 6.04 -16.80 16.60
CA LEU A 294 5.39 -16.58 15.30
C LEU A 294 4.03 -15.91 15.52
N LEU A 295 3.42 -15.41 14.45
CA LEU A 295 2.05 -14.88 14.49
C LEU A 295 1.05 -15.91 15.06
N PRO A 296 -0.09 -15.45 15.59
CA PRO A 296 -1.20 -16.33 15.94
C PRO A 296 -1.63 -17.19 14.74
N LYS A 297 -1.95 -18.46 14.97
CA LYS A 297 -2.49 -19.35 13.94
C LYS A 297 -3.95 -18.98 13.66
N ASP A 298 -4.36 -18.99 12.40
CA ASP A 298 -5.77 -18.78 12.08
C ASP A 298 -6.60 -20.03 12.41
N MET A 299 -7.35 -19.99 13.51
CA MET A 299 -8.10 -21.13 14.04
C MET A 299 -9.39 -21.49 13.29
N GLN A 300 -9.73 -20.81 12.19
CA GLN A 300 -10.85 -21.18 11.33
C GLN A 300 -10.71 -22.58 10.71
N LYS A 301 -11.76 -23.43 10.77
CA LYS A 301 -11.71 -24.85 10.33
C LYS A 301 -11.31 -25.07 8.87
N LYS A 302 -11.53 -24.09 7.99
CA LYS A 302 -11.10 -24.05 6.59
C LYS A 302 -10.86 -22.58 6.20
N PRO A 303 -9.71 -21.99 6.56
CA PRO A 303 -9.39 -20.65 6.17
C PRO A 303 -9.30 -20.62 4.66
N SER A 304 -9.95 -19.64 4.06
CA SER A 304 -9.85 -19.41 2.63
C SER A 304 -8.47 -18.96 2.19
N ASP A 305 -7.52 -18.69 3.07
CA ASP A 305 -6.24 -18.09 2.65
C ASP A 305 -5.06 -18.96 3.05
N CYS A 306 -5.32 -20.27 3.17
CA CYS A 306 -4.32 -21.26 3.57
C CYS A 306 -4.46 -22.57 2.78
N LEU A 307 -3.45 -22.89 1.98
CA LEU A 307 -3.42 -24.10 1.16
C LEU A 307 -2.89 -25.34 1.91
N ASP A 308 -2.09 -25.16 2.96
CA ASP A 308 -1.63 -26.24 3.82
C ASP A 308 -2.22 -26.08 5.23
N PHE A 309 -3.26 -26.86 5.51
CA PHE A 309 -4.07 -26.74 6.71
C PHE A 309 -3.85 -27.92 7.68
N THR A 310 -2.60 -28.25 7.98
CA THR A 310 -2.30 -29.16 9.10
C THR A 310 -2.38 -28.42 10.44
N GLN A 311 -2.59 -29.14 11.56
CA GLN A 311 -2.55 -28.53 12.89
C GLN A 311 -1.19 -27.88 13.20
N GLU A 312 -0.12 -28.43 12.62
CA GLU A 312 1.26 -28.02 12.85
C GLU A 312 1.67 -26.84 11.96
N LYS A 313 1.43 -26.93 10.63
CA LYS A 313 1.92 -25.96 9.62
C LYS A 313 0.86 -24.98 9.12
N ARG A 314 0.07 -24.46 10.04
CA ARG A 314 -1.09 -23.59 9.75
C ARG A 314 -0.67 -22.16 9.41
N CYS A 315 -1.45 -21.51 8.54
CA CYS A 315 -1.30 -20.08 8.23
C CYS A 315 -1.70 -19.17 9.40
N PHE A 316 -1.41 -17.88 9.25
CA PHE A 316 -1.42 -16.92 10.33
C PHE A 316 -2.64 -15.99 10.30
N LYS A 317 -2.91 -15.37 11.45
CA LYS A 317 -3.88 -14.29 11.60
C LYS A 317 -3.14 -13.01 12.00
N ALA A 318 -3.48 -11.91 11.36
CA ALA A 318 -2.94 -10.58 11.64
C ALA A 318 -4.04 -9.51 11.49
N GLY A 319 -3.67 -8.23 11.51
CA GLY A 319 -4.58 -7.10 11.26
C GLY A 319 -5.00 -6.94 9.80
N ASP A 320 -4.33 -7.61 8.86
CA ASP A 320 -4.65 -7.65 7.44
C ASP A 320 -4.86 -9.09 6.96
N ASP A 321 -5.93 -9.32 6.21
CA ASP A 321 -6.32 -10.65 5.72
C ASP A 321 -5.33 -11.22 4.69
N ARG A 322 -4.50 -10.38 4.06
CA ARG A 322 -3.53 -10.78 3.05
C ARG A 322 -2.19 -11.21 3.65
N VAL A 323 -2.06 -11.27 4.97
CA VAL A 323 -0.85 -11.73 5.67
C VAL A 323 -0.30 -13.04 5.11
N ASN A 324 -1.18 -13.93 4.64
CA ASN A 324 -0.81 -15.24 4.12
C ASN A 324 -0.53 -15.27 2.61
N GLN A 325 -0.56 -14.14 1.91
CA GLN A 325 -0.47 -14.12 0.46
C GLN A 325 0.81 -14.80 -0.04
N ASN A 326 1.95 -14.52 0.58
CA ASN A 326 3.21 -15.19 0.32
C ASN A 326 4.07 -15.27 1.59
N THR A 327 4.98 -16.25 1.63
CA THR A 327 5.83 -16.49 2.80
C THR A 327 6.69 -15.29 3.20
N ALA A 328 7.23 -14.52 2.25
CA ALA A 328 8.07 -13.37 2.56
C ALA A 328 7.26 -12.27 3.28
N LEU A 329 6.02 -12.02 2.87
CA LEU A 329 5.11 -11.10 3.57
C LEU A 329 4.81 -11.55 5.01
N MET A 330 4.56 -12.85 5.23
CA MET A 330 4.33 -13.40 6.58
C MET A 330 5.50 -13.10 7.53
N THR A 331 6.74 -13.06 7.02
CA THR A 331 7.92 -12.75 7.85
C THR A 331 7.87 -11.33 8.40
N PHE A 332 7.44 -10.34 7.61
CA PHE A 332 7.35 -8.94 8.04
C PHE A 332 6.29 -8.73 9.12
N HIS A 333 5.11 -9.32 8.94
CA HIS A 333 4.08 -9.30 9.98
C HIS A 333 4.60 -9.94 11.27
N THR A 334 5.32 -11.05 11.18
CA THR A 334 5.92 -11.71 12.34
C THR A 334 6.94 -10.80 13.03
N LEU A 335 7.87 -10.20 12.28
CA LEU A 335 8.90 -9.30 12.81
C LEU A 335 8.31 -8.10 13.55
N LEU A 336 7.22 -7.51 13.05
CA LEU A 336 6.56 -6.37 13.69
C LEU A 336 5.85 -6.76 14.98
N ILE A 337 5.24 -7.96 15.06
CA ILE A 337 4.69 -8.46 16.33
C ILE A 337 5.80 -8.79 17.34
N ARG A 338 6.94 -9.33 16.88
CA ARG A 338 8.12 -9.54 17.73
C ARG A 338 8.61 -8.21 18.32
N GLU A 339 8.71 -7.17 17.48
CA GLU A 339 9.16 -5.85 17.93
C GLU A 339 8.17 -5.20 18.89
N HIS A 340 6.87 -5.31 18.60
CA HIS A 340 5.82 -4.85 19.52
C HIS A 340 5.98 -5.50 20.89
N ASN A 341 6.03 -6.83 20.96
CA ASN A 341 6.13 -7.55 22.23
C ASN A 341 7.43 -7.24 22.99
N ARG A 342 8.54 -7.02 22.27
CA ARG A 342 9.81 -6.60 22.85
C ARG A 342 9.70 -5.22 23.50
N ILE A 343 9.10 -4.26 22.81
CA ILE A 343 8.91 -2.89 23.32
C ILE A 343 7.91 -2.87 24.48
N ALA A 344 6.79 -3.58 24.37
CA ALA A 344 5.80 -3.72 25.43
C ALA A 344 6.41 -4.28 26.72
N ASP A 345 7.26 -5.31 26.62
CA ASP A 345 8.00 -5.87 27.76
C ASP A 345 8.98 -4.85 28.38
N ILE A 346 9.59 -3.97 27.58
CA ILE A 346 10.47 -2.90 28.08
C ILE A 346 9.66 -1.84 28.81
N LEU A 347 8.59 -1.33 28.19
CA LEU A 347 7.76 -0.26 28.75
C LEU A 347 7.04 -0.71 30.02
N SER A 348 6.51 -1.94 30.05
CA SER A 348 5.89 -2.51 31.25
C SER A 348 6.88 -2.62 32.43
N LYS A 349 8.14 -2.98 32.16
CA LYS A 349 9.19 -3.01 33.19
C LYS A 349 9.63 -1.61 33.62
N LEU A 350 9.72 -0.68 32.67
CA LEU A 350 10.16 0.69 32.91
C LEU A 350 9.12 1.50 33.70
N ASN A 351 7.83 1.23 33.45
CA ASN A 351 6.68 1.91 34.02
C ASN A 351 5.73 0.91 34.69
N PRO A 352 6.05 0.39 35.89
CA PRO A 352 5.27 -0.67 36.54
C PRO A 352 3.82 -0.30 36.90
N THR A 353 3.48 1.00 36.91
CA THR A 353 2.14 1.51 37.20
C THR A 353 1.27 1.65 35.95
N TRP A 354 1.82 1.47 34.76
CA TRP A 354 1.04 1.53 33.52
C TRP A 354 0.15 0.29 33.39
N GLU A 355 -1.12 0.52 33.08
CA GLU A 355 -2.06 -0.55 32.74
C GLU A 355 -1.76 -1.13 31.35
N ASP A 356 -2.27 -2.34 31.10
CA ASP A 356 -2.16 -3.07 29.83
C ASP A 356 -2.46 -2.19 28.60
N GLU A 357 -3.55 -1.39 28.67
CA GLU A 357 -3.95 -0.51 27.58
C GLU A 357 -2.95 0.63 27.34
N THR A 358 -2.38 1.19 28.40
CA THR A 358 -1.38 2.27 28.27
C THR A 358 -0.10 1.74 27.63
N VAL A 359 0.39 0.59 28.09
CA VAL A 359 1.57 -0.07 27.51
C VAL A 359 1.31 -0.41 26.04
N PHE A 360 0.14 -0.96 25.71
CA PHE A 360 -0.22 -1.31 24.34
C PHE A 360 -0.25 -0.07 23.42
N GLN A 361 -0.93 1.00 23.82
CA GLN A 361 -1.08 2.19 22.97
C GLN A 361 0.25 2.94 22.77
N GLU A 362 1.07 3.08 23.82
CA GLU A 362 2.41 3.65 23.69
C GLU A 362 3.33 2.77 22.82
N THR A 363 3.26 1.44 22.97
CA THR A 363 4.00 0.51 22.10
C THR A 363 3.55 0.65 20.64
N ARG A 364 2.24 0.65 20.38
CA ARG A 364 1.67 0.83 19.04
C ARG A 364 2.14 2.15 18.43
N ARG A 365 2.10 3.24 19.20
CA ARG A 365 2.56 4.57 18.78
C ARG A 365 4.04 4.58 18.39
N ILE A 366 4.90 3.88 19.14
CA ILE A 366 6.34 3.76 18.84
C ILE A 366 6.56 2.92 17.57
N ILE A 367 5.90 1.77 17.43
CA ILE A 367 6.00 0.93 16.22
C ILE A 367 5.62 1.72 14.96
N ILE A 368 4.55 2.51 15.03
CA ILE A 368 4.13 3.39 13.94
C ILE A 368 5.24 4.39 13.60
N ALA A 369 5.85 5.00 14.61
CA ALA A 369 6.97 5.92 14.39
C ALA A 369 8.19 5.23 13.77
N GLU A 370 8.54 4.00 14.19
CA GLU A 370 9.62 3.21 13.59
C GLU A 370 9.35 2.95 12.11
N ILE A 371 8.12 2.55 11.76
CA ILE A 371 7.70 2.28 10.37
C ILE A 371 7.76 3.56 9.52
N GLN A 372 7.23 4.68 10.04
CA GLN A 372 7.24 5.97 9.35
C GLN A 372 8.68 6.46 9.13
N GLN A 373 9.54 6.35 10.14
CA GLN A 373 10.96 6.70 10.04
C GLN A 373 11.66 5.84 8.98
N ILE A 374 11.57 4.51 9.05
CA ILE A 374 12.21 3.62 8.08
C ILE A 374 11.70 3.90 6.66
N SER A 375 10.39 4.09 6.49
CA SER A 375 9.79 4.30 5.17
C SER A 375 10.27 5.59 4.53
N TYR A 376 10.31 6.71 5.26
CA TYR A 376 10.66 8.00 4.66
C TYR A 376 12.17 8.31 4.71
N ASN A 377 12.92 7.68 5.61
CA ASN A 377 14.37 7.85 5.71
C ASN A 377 15.14 6.88 4.79
N GLU A 378 14.68 5.63 4.64
CA GLU A 378 15.38 4.61 3.84
C GLU A 378 14.67 4.32 2.51
N TYR A 379 13.37 3.99 2.54
CA TYR A 379 12.67 3.51 1.33
C TYR A 379 12.39 4.62 0.30
N VAL A 380 11.79 5.74 0.72
CA VAL A 380 11.37 6.82 -0.20
C VAL A 380 12.55 7.45 -0.96
N PRO A 381 13.71 7.75 -0.36
CA PRO A 381 14.84 8.35 -1.08
C PRO A 381 15.47 7.40 -2.11
N ILE A 382 15.46 6.09 -1.85
CA ILE A 382 15.89 5.08 -2.83
C ILE A 382 14.89 5.03 -3.99
N LEU A 383 13.59 5.05 -3.70
CA LEU A 383 12.54 4.95 -4.72
C LEU A 383 12.48 6.15 -5.66
N LEU A 384 12.34 7.36 -5.09
CA LEU A 384 12.14 8.61 -5.84
C LEU A 384 13.44 9.30 -6.23
N GLY A 385 14.56 8.88 -5.65
CA GLY A 385 15.82 9.60 -5.65
C GLY A 385 15.88 10.71 -4.60
N HIS A 386 17.07 10.88 -4.00
CA HIS A 386 17.32 11.83 -2.92
C HIS A 386 16.92 13.28 -3.26
N LYS A 387 17.15 13.70 -4.51
CA LYS A 387 16.84 15.07 -4.96
C LYS A 387 15.35 15.37 -4.86
N VAL A 388 14.51 14.45 -5.36
CA VAL A 388 13.05 14.60 -5.33
C VAL A 388 12.54 14.49 -3.90
N ALA A 389 12.94 13.44 -3.18
CA ALA A 389 12.49 13.21 -1.81
C ALA A 389 12.81 14.41 -0.90
N SER A 390 13.98 15.03 -1.07
CA SER A 390 14.37 16.23 -0.31
C SER A 390 13.59 17.47 -0.76
N ALA A 391 13.44 17.69 -2.07
CA ALA A 391 12.71 18.84 -2.60
C ALA A 391 11.23 18.86 -2.17
N MET A 392 10.64 17.69 -1.98
CA MET A 392 9.28 17.50 -1.49
C MET A 392 9.18 17.42 0.05
N ASN A 393 10.28 17.63 0.77
CA ASN A 393 10.36 17.53 2.24
C ASN A 393 9.87 16.17 2.78
N LEU A 394 10.06 15.08 2.03
CA LEU A 394 9.63 13.75 2.42
C LEU A 394 10.60 13.13 3.44
N VAL A 395 11.90 13.41 3.35
CA VAL A 395 12.89 12.89 4.31
C VAL A 395 12.62 13.45 5.73
N PRO A 396 12.63 12.59 6.78
CA PRO A 396 12.48 13.03 8.16
C PRO A 396 13.61 13.95 8.64
N GLY A 397 13.39 14.70 9.71
CA GLY A 397 14.32 15.70 10.24
C GLY A 397 14.19 17.08 9.60
N ASN A 398 13.55 17.19 8.44
CA ASN A 398 13.11 18.47 7.88
C ASN A 398 11.98 19.08 8.73
N PRO A 399 11.78 20.41 8.68
CA PRO A 399 10.65 21.05 9.36
C PRO A 399 9.32 20.41 8.94
N PHE A 400 8.65 19.77 9.89
CA PHE A 400 7.33 19.19 9.71
C PHE A 400 6.26 20.12 10.27
N ARG A 401 5.14 20.23 9.55
CA ARG A 401 3.92 20.84 10.05
C ARG A 401 2.73 20.10 9.47
N TYR A 402 1.86 19.60 10.35
CA TYR A 402 0.57 19.03 9.95
C TYR A 402 -0.27 20.10 9.23
N ASN A 403 -0.90 19.72 8.13
CA ASN A 403 -1.80 20.57 7.39
C ASN A 403 -3.21 19.95 7.33
N PRO A 404 -4.20 20.50 8.05
CA PRO A 404 -5.56 19.95 8.07
C PRO A 404 -6.33 20.13 6.76
N ASP A 405 -5.81 20.88 5.79
CA ASP A 405 -6.41 21.03 4.46
C ASP A 405 -5.87 20.01 3.43
N VAL A 406 -4.86 19.21 3.80
CA VAL A 406 -4.37 18.10 2.96
C VAL A 406 -5.28 16.88 3.16
N ASP A 407 -5.78 16.31 2.06
CA ASP A 407 -6.57 15.08 2.06
C ASP A 407 -5.64 13.85 2.07
N PRO A 408 -5.50 13.14 3.21
CA PRO A 408 -4.58 12.01 3.35
C PRO A 408 -5.09 10.74 2.68
N ARG A 409 -6.31 10.71 2.12
CA ARG A 409 -6.84 9.49 1.50
C ARG A 409 -5.93 9.00 0.38
N VAL A 410 -5.85 7.68 0.22
CA VAL A 410 -5.18 7.06 -0.93
C VAL A 410 -5.97 7.33 -2.20
N ALA A 411 -5.28 7.68 -3.28
CA ALA A 411 -5.88 7.87 -4.59
C ALA A 411 -6.34 6.52 -5.18
N ASN A 412 -7.46 6.53 -5.88
CA ASN A 412 -7.99 5.35 -6.55
C ASN A 412 -6.98 4.83 -7.60
N GLU A 413 -6.37 5.77 -8.32
CA GLU A 413 -5.35 5.52 -9.32
C GLU A 413 -4.10 4.87 -8.72
N TYR A 414 -3.77 5.14 -7.44
CA TYR A 414 -2.71 4.44 -6.70
C TYR A 414 -3.10 2.97 -6.51
N ALA A 415 -4.27 2.73 -5.93
CA ALA A 415 -4.75 1.38 -5.58
C ALA A 415 -4.99 0.48 -6.81
N ALA A 416 -5.47 1.06 -7.90
CA ALA A 416 -5.84 0.32 -9.11
C ALA A 416 -4.70 0.21 -10.14
N SER A 417 -3.72 1.12 -10.09
CA SER A 417 -2.71 1.23 -11.15
C SER A 417 -1.32 1.54 -10.61
N TYR A 418 -1.00 2.81 -10.32
CA TYR A 418 0.39 3.21 -10.19
C TYR A 418 1.07 2.76 -8.90
N GLY A 419 0.32 2.44 -7.83
CA GLY A 419 0.86 1.82 -6.61
C GLY A 419 1.30 0.36 -6.80
N ARG A 420 1.03 -0.24 -7.98
CA ARG A 420 1.35 -1.64 -8.30
C ARG A 420 2.68 -1.82 -9.01
N PHE A 421 3.45 -0.75 -9.21
CA PHE A 421 4.76 -0.76 -9.88
C PHE A 421 5.71 -1.81 -9.28
N GLY A 422 5.59 -2.07 -7.96
CA GLY A 422 6.44 -3.00 -7.24
C GLY A 422 6.32 -4.46 -7.72
N HIS A 423 5.26 -4.82 -8.44
CA HIS A 423 5.12 -6.15 -9.03
C HIS A 423 6.23 -6.48 -10.05
N SER A 424 6.81 -5.47 -10.71
CA SER A 424 7.95 -5.68 -11.63
C SER A 424 9.25 -6.04 -10.89
N MET A 425 9.35 -5.72 -9.59
CA MET A 425 10.51 -6.02 -8.77
C MET A 425 10.55 -7.46 -8.23
N ILE A 426 9.46 -8.21 -8.40
CA ILE A 426 9.30 -9.55 -7.84
C ILE A 426 10.19 -10.54 -8.57
N ARG A 427 10.87 -11.40 -7.80
CA ARG A 427 11.68 -12.50 -8.32
C ARG A 427 10.90 -13.79 -8.27
N GLY A 428 11.18 -14.68 -9.22
CA GLY A 428 10.56 -16.00 -9.20
C GLY A 428 11.13 -16.96 -8.15
N LYS A 429 12.34 -16.68 -7.65
CA LYS A 429 13.08 -17.53 -6.73
C LYS A 429 13.74 -16.71 -5.63
N TYR A 430 13.59 -17.19 -4.40
CA TYR A 430 14.10 -16.59 -3.17
C TYR A 430 15.16 -17.49 -2.57
N SER A 431 16.36 -16.96 -2.36
CA SER A 431 17.39 -17.65 -1.59
C SER A 431 16.97 -17.81 -0.13
N ARG A 432 17.43 -18.89 0.50
CA ARG A 432 17.42 -19.06 1.96
C ARG A 432 18.86 -19.18 2.40
N VAL A 433 19.25 -18.45 3.45
CA VAL A 433 20.66 -18.38 3.85
C VAL A 433 20.88 -18.46 5.36
N ASP A 434 22.04 -18.96 5.75
CA ASP A 434 22.47 -19.05 7.14
C ASP A 434 22.87 -17.68 7.73
N ASN A 435 23.39 -17.69 8.96
CA ASN A 435 23.82 -16.48 9.68
C ASN A 435 25.06 -15.78 9.08
N LYS A 436 25.72 -16.39 8.10
CA LYS A 436 26.84 -15.84 7.32
C LYS A 436 26.41 -15.44 5.91
N PHE A 437 25.11 -15.45 5.62
CA PHE A 437 24.55 -15.22 4.29
C PHE A 437 25.02 -16.25 3.24
N ASP A 438 25.35 -17.48 3.65
CA ASP A 438 25.66 -18.59 2.76
C ASP A 438 24.38 -19.39 2.44
N THR A 439 24.25 -19.81 1.19
CA THR A 439 23.17 -20.66 0.68
C THR A 439 23.42 -22.15 0.92
N ALA A 440 24.63 -22.55 1.32
CA ALA A 440 24.98 -23.95 1.52
C ALA A 440 24.02 -24.65 2.51
N GLY A 441 23.53 -25.84 2.13
CA GLY A 441 22.59 -26.62 2.95
C GLY A 441 21.13 -26.12 2.93
N HIS A 442 20.83 -25.03 2.22
CA HIS A 442 19.51 -24.42 2.18
C HIS A 442 18.91 -24.50 0.77
N MET A 443 17.71 -25.07 0.66
CA MET A 443 16.98 -25.13 -0.58
C MET A 443 16.27 -23.79 -0.84
N PRO A 444 16.46 -23.17 -2.02
CA PRO A 444 15.77 -21.94 -2.37
C PRO A 444 14.28 -22.18 -2.59
N MET A 445 13.48 -21.17 -2.30
CA MET A 445 12.03 -21.21 -2.42
C MET A 445 11.58 -20.63 -3.76
N MET A 446 10.79 -21.38 -4.52
CA MET A 446 10.08 -20.89 -5.70
C MET A 446 8.80 -20.18 -5.29
N LEU A 447 8.51 -19.02 -5.89
CA LEU A 447 7.36 -18.19 -5.51
C LEU A 447 6.02 -18.93 -5.66
N ARG A 448 5.81 -19.69 -6.73
CA ARG A 448 4.60 -20.52 -6.91
C ARG A 448 4.34 -21.51 -5.77
N HIS A 449 5.38 -21.91 -5.04
CA HIS A 449 5.27 -22.80 -3.88
C HIS A 449 5.16 -22.06 -2.54
N ALA A 450 5.23 -20.72 -2.55
CA ALA A 450 5.20 -19.86 -1.38
C ALA A 450 3.85 -19.15 -1.19
N TYR A 451 2.95 -19.20 -2.17
CA TYR A 451 1.62 -18.59 -2.05
C TYR A 451 0.73 -19.37 -1.08
N PHE A 452 0.14 -18.69 -0.09
CA PHE A 452 -0.79 -19.26 0.91
C PHE A 452 -0.25 -20.49 1.66
N LYS A 453 1.08 -20.60 1.78
CA LYS A 453 1.75 -21.74 2.40
C LYS A 453 2.74 -21.23 3.42
N ALA A 454 2.45 -21.47 4.70
CA ALA A 454 3.35 -21.10 5.78
C ALA A 454 4.49 -22.12 5.99
N ASN A 455 4.49 -23.26 5.28
CA ASN A 455 5.46 -24.34 5.42
C ASN A 455 6.92 -23.86 5.50
N PRO A 456 7.40 -22.97 4.61
CA PRO A 456 8.80 -22.60 4.64
C PRO A 456 9.21 -21.88 5.94
N ILE A 457 8.29 -21.17 6.61
CA ILE A 457 8.55 -20.56 7.93
C ILE A 457 8.78 -21.62 9.01
N TYR A 458 8.12 -22.77 8.91
CA TYR A 458 8.21 -23.86 9.89
C TYR A 458 9.38 -24.82 9.63
N GLU A 459 10.01 -24.79 8.46
CA GLU A 459 11.13 -25.66 8.08
C GLU A 459 12.45 -25.23 8.76
N THR A 460 12.58 -25.54 10.05
CA THR A 460 13.76 -25.20 10.87
C THR A 460 15.06 -25.82 10.34
N GLU A 461 14.97 -26.99 9.70
CA GLU A 461 16.08 -27.66 9.01
C GLU A 461 16.56 -26.90 7.77
N GLN A 462 15.73 -26.00 7.24
CA GLN A 462 16.07 -25.05 6.18
C GLN A 462 16.22 -23.62 6.74
N GLY A 463 16.45 -23.47 8.05
CA GLY A 463 16.67 -22.20 8.74
C GLY A 463 15.40 -21.33 8.95
N GLY A 464 14.20 -21.87 8.71
CA GLY A 464 12.93 -21.26 9.08
C GLY A 464 12.69 -19.86 8.48
N LEU A 465 12.07 -18.99 9.27
CA LEU A 465 11.80 -17.58 8.94
C LEU A 465 13.10 -16.79 8.75
N GLU A 466 14.07 -17.01 9.62
CA GLU A 466 15.31 -16.24 9.67
C GLU A 466 16.10 -16.38 8.37
N SER A 467 16.16 -17.59 7.79
CA SER A 467 16.86 -17.81 6.52
C SER A 467 16.21 -17.12 5.33
N ILE A 468 14.88 -16.96 5.36
CA ILE A 468 14.12 -16.25 4.32
C ILE A 468 14.43 -14.76 4.38
N VAL A 469 14.37 -14.15 5.56
CA VAL A 469 14.63 -12.70 5.72
C VAL A 469 16.06 -12.36 5.32
N ARG A 470 17.05 -13.15 5.75
CA ARG A 470 18.45 -12.95 5.30
C ARG A 470 18.59 -13.15 3.79
N GLY A 471 17.82 -14.05 3.19
CA GLY A 471 17.73 -14.22 1.74
C GLY A 471 17.24 -12.97 1.02
N LEU A 472 16.22 -12.28 1.55
CA LEU A 472 15.71 -11.01 1.02
C LEU A 472 16.75 -9.88 1.08
N ILE A 473 17.63 -9.89 2.09
CA ILE A 473 18.75 -8.95 2.21
C ILE A 473 19.87 -9.30 1.21
N LYS A 474 20.13 -10.59 0.99
CA LYS A 474 21.20 -11.04 0.09
C LYS A 474 20.86 -10.84 -1.38
N ASP A 475 19.64 -11.21 -1.77
CA ASP A 475 19.24 -11.28 -3.17
C ASP A 475 18.90 -9.88 -3.69
N PRO A 476 19.42 -9.45 -4.86
CA PRO A 476 18.97 -8.21 -5.49
C PRO A 476 17.53 -8.32 -5.97
N LEU A 477 16.82 -7.22 -6.21
CA LEU A 477 15.48 -7.24 -6.83
C LEU A 477 15.51 -7.17 -8.36
N MET A 478 14.39 -7.50 -9.01
CA MET A 478 14.22 -7.20 -10.44
C MET A 478 14.00 -5.69 -10.64
N LYS A 479 14.43 -5.13 -11.76
CA LYS A 479 14.23 -3.71 -12.05
C LYS A 479 12.73 -3.39 -12.12
N ILE A 480 12.36 -2.16 -11.78
CA ILE A 480 11.04 -1.61 -12.15
C ILE A 480 11.07 -1.33 -13.64
N ASP A 481 10.69 -2.28 -14.47
CA ASP A 481 10.65 -2.11 -15.93
C ASP A 481 9.45 -2.85 -16.56
N ARG A 482 9.43 -2.97 -17.89
CA ARG A 482 8.33 -3.67 -18.56
C ARG A 482 8.30 -5.17 -18.28
N TRP A 483 9.35 -5.77 -17.70
CA TRP A 483 9.47 -7.22 -17.58
C TRP A 483 8.93 -7.72 -16.24
N PHE A 484 8.36 -8.92 -16.26
CA PHE A 484 7.76 -9.57 -15.09
C PHE A 484 8.10 -11.06 -15.10
N THR A 485 8.37 -11.63 -13.93
CA THR A 485 8.65 -13.07 -13.85
C THR A 485 7.41 -13.92 -14.16
N ASP A 486 7.64 -15.08 -14.74
CA ASP A 486 6.60 -16.07 -15.04
C ASP A 486 5.87 -16.54 -13.76
N GLU A 487 6.49 -16.43 -12.59
CA GLU A 487 5.85 -16.79 -11.32
C GLU A 487 4.64 -15.92 -10.94
N ILE A 488 4.50 -14.72 -11.53
CA ILE A 488 3.34 -13.83 -11.34
C ILE A 488 2.50 -13.67 -12.59
N SER A 489 3.06 -13.86 -13.79
CA SER A 489 2.33 -13.73 -15.06
C SER A 489 1.75 -15.06 -15.55
N LYS A 490 2.30 -16.20 -15.15
CA LYS A 490 1.88 -17.55 -15.59
C LYS A 490 1.66 -18.56 -14.47
N HIS A 491 2.07 -18.25 -13.24
CA HIS A 491 1.94 -19.18 -12.11
C HIS A 491 1.38 -18.52 -10.84
N LEU A 492 0.70 -17.37 -10.99
CA LEU A 492 0.05 -16.71 -9.86
C LEU A 492 -1.03 -17.62 -9.29
N PHE A 493 -0.87 -18.00 -8.03
CA PHE A 493 -1.80 -18.87 -7.30
C PHE A 493 -2.10 -20.17 -8.06
N GLU A 494 -1.07 -20.76 -8.66
CA GLU A 494 -1.19 -22.01 -9.40
C GLU A 494 -1.75 -23.14 -8.53
N THR A 495 -2.84 -23.75 -8.99
CA THR A 495 -3.50 -24.90 -8.40
C THR A 495 -3.93 -25.88 -9.51
N HIS A 496 -4.68 -26.92 -9.15
CA HIS A 496 -5.24 -27.87 -10.11
C HIS A 496 -6.77 -27.91 -10.00
N ASP A 497 -7.45 -28.04 -11.13
CA ASP A 497 -8.90 -28.27 -11.19
C ASP A 497 -9.28 -29.71 -10.77
N SER A 498 -10.57 -30.05 -10.82
CA SER A 498 -11.06 -31.38 -10.43
C SER A 498 -10.56 -32.53 -11.32
N LEU A 499 -10.03 -32.20 -12.51
CA LEU A 499 -9.46 -33.14 -13.46
C LEU A 499 -7.92 -33.14 -13.41
N GLY A 500 -7.32 -32.45 -12.44
CA GLY A 500 -5.86 -32.38 -12.30
C GLY A 500 -5.16 -31.48 -13.32
N ARG A 501 -5.89 -30.60 -14.02
CA ARG A 501 -5.30 -29.65 -14.99
C ARG A 501 -4.88 -28.36 -14.27
N PRO A 502 -3.77 -27.72 -14.67
CA PRO A 502 -3.28 -26.52 -14.00
C PRO A 502 -4.25 -25.35 -14.18
N PHE A 503 -4.44 -24.59 -13.10
CA PHE A 503 -5.26 -23.39 -13.02
C PHE A 503 -4.44 -22.30 -12.34
N HIS A 504 -4.26 -21.16 -13.01
CA HIS A 504 -3.46 -20.05 -12.50
C HIS A 504 -4.03 -18.71 -13.00
N PHE A 505 -3.55 -17.64 -12.38
CA PHE A 505 -3.86 -16.27 -12.76
C PHE A 505 -2.66 -15.62 -13.45
N ASP A 506 -2.89 -14.39 -13.92
CA ASP A 506 -1.86 -13.50 -14.44
C ASP A 506 -2.00 -12.14 -13.75
N LEU A 507 -1.07 -11.82 -12.86
CA LEU A 507 -1.07 -10.59 -12.08
C LEU A 507 -0.97 -9.35 -12.98
N VAL A 508 -0.22 -9.42 -14.07
CA VAL A 508 -0.01 -8.31 -14.99
C VAL A 508 -1.31 -8.00 -15.72
N SER A 509 -1.97 -9.03 -16.25
CA SER A 509 -3.30 -8.90 -16.86
C SER A 509 -4.32 -8.34 -15.87
N ILE A 510 -4.31 -8.81 -14.62
CA ILE A 510 -5.21 -8.32 -13.56
C ILE A 510 -4.96 -6.84 -13.26
N ASN A 511 -3.71 -6.38 -13.23
CA ASN A 511 -3.39 -4.96 -12.98
C ASN A 511 -3.96 -4.05 -14.09
N ILE A 512 -3.77 -4.45 -15.35
CA ILE A 512 -4.31 -3.72 -16.51
C ILE A 512 -5.84 -3.71 -16.45
N GLN A 513 -6.46 -4.87 -16.25
CA GLN A 513 -7.91 -5.00 -16.18
C GLN A 513 -8.50 -4.23 -14.99
N ARG A 514 -7.81 -4.19 -13.84
CA ARG A 514 -8.20 -3.43 -12.64
C ARG A 514 -8.17 -1.93 -12.89
N GLY A 515 -7.17 -1.42 -13.59
CA GLY A 515 -7.15 -0.01 -14.02
C GLY A 515 -8.40 0.35 -14.82
N ARG A 516 -8.80 -0.50 -15.77
CA ARG A 516 -9.99 -0.30 -16.61
C ARG A 516 -11.31 -0.42 -15.84
N ASP A 517 -11.40 -1.38 -14.91
CA ASP A 517 -12.53 -1.54 -13.98
C ASP A 517 -12.74 -0.31 -13.08
N HIS A 518 -11.64 0.32 -12.68
CA HIS A 518 -11.63 1.52 -11.85
C HIS A 518 -11.74 2.82 -12.66
N GLY A 519 -11.91 2.75 -13.97
CA GLY A 519 -11.99 3.93 -14.83
C GLY A 519 -10.72 4.80 -14.74
N VAL A 520 -9.55 4.21 -14.51
CA VAL A 520 -8.28 4.94 -14.54
C VAL A 520 -8.04 5.45 -15.97
N PRO A 521 -7.89 6.77 -16.18
CA PRO A 521 -7.63 7.32 -17.51
C PRO A 521 -6.33 6.80 -18.15
N GLY A 522 -6.17 7.08 -19.44
CA GLY A 522 -4.92 6.77 -20.14
C GLY A 522 -3.73 7.55 -19.59
N TYR A 523 -2.53 7.00 -19.79
CA TYR A 523 -1.26 7.52 -19.30
C TYR A 523 -1.03 9.02 -19.62
N THR A 524 -1.44 9.49 -20.79
CA THR A 524 -1.23 10.88 -21.22
C THR A 524 -1.92 11.90 -20.31
N VAL A 525 -3.06 11.54 -19.70
CA VAL A 525 -3.77 12.40 -18.74
C VAL A 525 -2.92 12.67 -17.50
N PHE A 526 -2.15 11.68 -17.06
CA PHE A 526 -1.29 11.82 -15.88
C PHE A 526 -0.02 12.61 -16.15
N ARG A 527 0.51 12.54 -17.38
CA ARG A 527 1.58 13.44 -17.80
C ARG A 527 1.13 14.89 -17.80
N ASP A 528 -0.06 15.16 -18.34
CA ASP A 528 -0.66 16.50 -18.34
C ASP A 528 -0.92 16.97 -16.89
N PHE A 529 -1.48 16.11 -16.02
CA PHE A 529 -1.67 16.39 -14.59
C PHE A 529 -0.35 16.76 -13.88
N CYS A 530 0.71 16.00 -14.15
CA CYS A 530 2.05 16.22 -13.60
C CYS A 530 2.81 17.37 -14.30
N LYS A 531 2.20 18.06 -15.27
CA LYS A 531 2.82 19.13 -16.07
C LYS A 531 4.12 18.70 -16.74
N LEU A 532 4.19 17.42 -17.11
CA LEU A 532 5.29 16.87 -17.88
C LEU A 532 5.08 17.16 -19.37
N GLN A 533 6.12 16.92 -20.18
CA GLN A 533 6.01 17.11 -21.62
C GLN A 533 4.84 16.26 -22.17
N PRO A 534 3.91 16.87 -22.92
CA PRO A 534 2.73 16.20 -23.42
C PRO A 534 3.08 15.18 -24.50
N ILE A 535 2.23 14.15 -24.61
CA ILE A 535 2.34 13.10 -25.62
C ILE A 535 1.04 13.11 -26.43
N ARG A 536 1.16 13.41 -27.73
CA ARG A 536 0.04 13.45 -28.69
C ARG A 536 0.26 12.49 -29.86
N THR A 537 1.49 12.06 -30.09
CA THR A 537 1.85 11.06 -31.11
C THR A 537 2.67 9.91 -30.51
N TRP A 538 2.85 8.86 -31.30
CA TRP A 538 3.74 7.75 -30.95
C TRP A 538 5.20 8.18 -30.92
N GLU A 539 5.58 9.17 -31.73
CA GLU A 539 6.91 9.77 -31.77
C GLU A 539 7.19 10.52 -30.47
N ASP A 540 6.21 11.26 -29.94
CA ASP A 540 6.33 11.92 -28.64
C ASP A 540 6.57 10.89 -27.52
N LEU A 541 5.88 9.75 -27.57
CA LEU A 541 6.04 8.66 -26.59
C LEU A 541 7.47 8.09 -26.64
N GLY A 542 8.07 7.99 -27.83
CA GLY A 542 9.44 7.49 -28.02
C GLY A 542 10.55 8.32 -27.39
N LEU A 543 10.24 9.53 -26.89
CA LEU A 543 11.17 10.31 -26.09
C LEU A 543 11.30 9.79 -24.64
N PHE A 544 10.34 8.98 -24.18
CA PHE A 544 10.21 8.59 -22.77
C PHE A 544 10.28 7.08 -22.51
N VAL A 545 10.17 6.25 -23.55
CA VAL A 545 10.24 4.78 -23.45
C VAL A 545 11.11 4.21 -24.58
N GLN A 546 11.50 2.94 -24.45
CA GLN A 546 12.34 2.27 -25.46
C GLN A 546 11.63 2.13 -26.83
N PRO A 547 12.37 2.14 -27.96
CA PRO A 547 11.77 2.04 -29.30
C PRO A 547 10.94 0.77 -29.55
N ASP A 548 11.32 -0.36 -28.94
CA ASP A 548 10.55 -1.61 -29.01
C ASP A 548 9.22 -1.48 -28.27
N VAL A 549 9.20 -0.78 -27.13
CA VAL A 549 7.97 -0.48 -26.38
C VAL A 549 7.01 0.38 -27.20
N VAL A 550 7.51 1.43 -27.86
CA VAL A 550 6.68 2.26 -28.77
C VAL A 550 6.09 1.40 -29.88
N SER A 551 6.91 0.52 -30.47
CA SER A 551 6.49 -0.37 -31.55
C SER A 551 5.35 -1.30 -31.10
N ILE A 552 5.49 -1.93 -29.93
CA ILE A 552 4.46 -2.80 -29.35
C ILE A 552 3.21 -2.00 -28.99
N PHE A 553 3.34 -0.83 -28.37
CA PHE A 553 2.18 0.00 -28.04
C PHE A 553 1.43 0.46 -29.28
N ARG A 554 2.14 0.87 -30.34
CA ARG A 554 1.55 1.26 -31.63
C ARG A 554 0.86 0.09 -32.32
N GLU A 555 1.39 -1.12 -32.20
CA GLU A 555 0.75 -2.34 -32.72
C GLU A 555 -0.54 -2.66 -31.95
N LYS A 556 -0.51 -2.55 -30.62
CA LYS A 556 -1.62 -3.00 -29.77
C LYS A 556 -2.72 -1.95 -29.63
N TYR A 557 -2.36 -0.69 -29.38
CA TYR A 557 -3.32 0.40 -29.16
C TYR A 557 -3.53 1.22 -30.42
N LYS A 558 -4.78 1.63 -30.67
CA LYS A 558 -5.13 2.47 -31.82
C LYS A 558 -4.64 3.91 -31.65
N PHE A 559 -4.68 4.42 -30.43
CA PHE A 559 -4.28 5.80 -30.11
C PHE A 559 -3.33 5.83 -28.91
N VAL A 560 -2.40 6.79 -28.91
CA VAL A 560 -1.41 6.93 -27.83
C VAL A 560 -2.05 7.33 -26.50
N GLU A 561 -3.20 8.02 -26.54
CA GLU A 561 -3.95 8.40 -25.35
C GLU A 561 -4.65 7.23 -24.66
N ASP A 562 -4.75 6.07 -25.33
CA ASP A 562 -5.44 4.90 -24.78
C ASP A 562 -4.54 4.00 -23.93
N VAL A 563 -3.21 4.20 -23.99
CA VAL A 563 -2.22 3.39 -23.27
C VAL A 563 -2.53 3.38 -21.77
N ASP A 564 -2.72 2.18 -21.22
CA ASP A 564 -3.00 1.99 -19.79
C ASP A 564 -1.87 2.55 -18.93
N LEU A 565 -2.24 3.32 -17.89
CA LEU A 565 -1.28 3.98 -16.99
C LEU A 565 -0.22 3.01 -16.47
N PHE A 566 -0.63 1.84 -15.97
CA PHE A 566 0.26 0.82 -15.38
C PHE A 566 1.35 0.38 -16.36
N SER A 567 0.98 0.05 -17.60
CA SER A 567 1.94 -0.43 -18.60
C SER A 567 2.93 0.65 -19.03
N ALA A 568 2.49 1.92 -19.09
CA ALA A 568 3.35 3.03 -19.46
C ALA A 568 4.36 3.38 -18.36
N ILE A 569 3.92 3.51 -17.09
CA ILE A 569 4.79 3.98 -15.99
C ILE A 569 5.96 3.03 -15.70
N VAL A 570 5.76 1.73 -15.86
CA VAL A 570 6.84 0.75 -15.68
C VAL A 570 7.76 0.72 -16.90
N SER A 571 7.36 1.30 -18.02
CA SER A 571 8.18 1.34 -19.25
C SER A 571 8.98 2.63 -19.43
N GLU A 572 8.79 3.62 -18.55
CA GLU A 572 9.49 4.92 -18.62
C GLU A 572 10.99 4.79 -18.38
N PHE A 573 11.77 5.60 -19.09
CA PHE A 573 13.16 5.88 -18.72
C PHE A 573 13.24 6.50 -17.32
N LYS A 574 14.26 6.09 -16.58
CA LYS A 574 14.49 6.54 -15.20
C LYS A 574 15.54 7.64 -15.19
N PRO A 575 15.30 8.76 -14.50
CA PRO A 575 16.35 9.73 -14.26
C PRO A 575 17.41 9.15 -13.32
N GLU A 576 18.64 9.67 -13.41
CA GLU A 576 19.75 9.24 -12.56
C GLU A 576 19.40 9.32 -11.06
N GLY A 577 19.70 8.26 -10.33
CA GLY A 577 19.45 8.16 -8.89
C GLY A 577 17.99 7.88 -8.49
N SER A 578 17.06 7.70 -9.44
CA SER A 578 15.67 7.30 -9.17
C SER A 578 15.43 5.87 -9.68
N MET A 579 14.62 5.09 -8.94
CA MET A 579 14.19 3.78 -9.41
C MET A 579 12.98 3.84 -10.35
N VAL A 580 12.29 4.98 -10.39
CA VAL A 580 11.05 5.18 -11.16
C VAL A 580 11.17 6.32 -12.17
N GLY A 581 10.40 6.25 -13.26
CA GLY A 581 10.31 7.29 -14.27
C GLY A 581 9.58 8.56 -13.79
N PRO A 582 9.66 9.69 -14.55
CA PRO A 582 9.14 10.99 -14.13
C PRO A 582 7.65 11.02 -13.78
N THR A 583 6.80 10.27 -14.49
CA THR A 583 5.35 10.27 -14.20
C THR A 583 5.09 9.58 -12.88
N LEU A 584 5.69 8.41 -12.67
CA LEU A 584 5.54 7.67 -11.43
C LEU A 584 6.17 8.42 -10.24
N ASN A 585 7.27 9.12 -10.47
CA ASN A 585 7.93 9.98 -9.49
C ASN A 585 6.99 11.08 -8.98
N CYS A 586 6.30 11.78 -9.89
CA CYS A 586 5.27 12.77 -9.55
C CYS A 586 4.11 12.16 -8.76
N LEU A 587 3.51 11.06 -9.25
CA LEU A 587 2.31 10.47 -8.65
C LEU A 587 2.59 9.87 -7.25
N LEU A 588 3.72 9.17 -7.08
CA LEU A 588 4.13 8.64 -5.78
C LEU A 588 4.55 9.76 -4.83
N GLY A 589 5.30 10.76 -5.31
CA GLY A 589 5.72 11.90 -4.50
C GLY A 589 4.52 12.64 -3.91
N LEU A 590 3.47 12.88 -4.71
CA LEU A 590 2.24 13.51 -4.25
C LEU A 590 1.49 12.63 -3.24
N GLN A 591 1.32 11.34 -3.52
CA GLN A 591 0.65 10.43 -2.56
C GLN A 591 1.40 10.35 -1.22
N LEU A 592 2.74 10.22 -1.24
CA LEU A 592 3.56 10.18 -0.04
C LEU A 592 3.54 11.53 0.71
N SER A 593 3.53 12.65 -0.02
CA SER A 593 3.34 13.97 0.57
C SER A 593 2.02 14.07 1.33
N ASP A 594 0.92 13.60 0.73
CA ASP A 594 -0.40 13.62 1.36
C ASP A 594 -0.45 12.76 2.62
N LEU A 595 0.17 11.57 2.58
CA LEU A 595 0.27 10.66 3.73
C LEU A 595 1.08 11.24 4.88
N LYS A 596 2.14 12.01 4.58
CA LYS A 596 2.97 12.66 5.59
C LYS A 596 2.29 13.90 6.17
N PHE A 597 1.92 14.87 5.32
CA PHE A 597 1.48 16.19 5.77
C PHE A 597 -0.02 16.24 6.13
N GLY A 598 -0.81 15.28 5.67
CA GLY A 598 -2.22 15.11 6.05
C GLY A 598 -2.43 14.26 7.31
N ASP A 599 -1.37 13.79 7.96
CA ASP A 599 -1.44 12.97 9.17
C ASP A 599 -1.12 13.78 10.44
N ARG A 600 -2.14 14.06 11.25
CA ARG A 600 -2.01 14.78 12.53
C ARG A 600 -1.10 14.07 13.53
N PHE A 601 -1.01 12.75 13.42
CA PHE A 601 -0.24 11.89 14.29
C PHE A 601 1.10 11.45 13.68
N TRP A 602 1.52 12.05 12.56
CA TRP A 602 2.87 11.83 11.99
C TRP A 602 3.91 11.93 13.10
N PHE A 603 4.90 11.04 13.14
CA PHE A 603 5.75 10.91 14.33
C PHE A 603 6.56 12.18 14.69
N GLU A 604 6.77 13.09 13.73
CA GLU A 604 7.42 14.40 13.97
C GLU A 604 6.45 15.53 14.33
N THR A 605 5.17 15.21 14.55
CA THR A 605 4.12 16.19 14.87
C THR A 605 4.38 16.91 16.19
N ASN A 606 3.98 18.17 16.23
CA ASN A 606 3.92 18.98 17.44
C ASN A 606 2.48 19.18 17.96
N GLU A 607 1.51 18.48 17.36
CA GLU A 607 0.11 18.54 17.73
C GLU A 607 -0.10 17.87 19.10
N SER A 608 -0.66 18.60 20.06
CA SER A 608 -0.97 18.07 21.39
C SER A 608 -2.33 17.36 21.39
N PRO A 609 -2.51 16.24 22.14
CA PRO A 609 -1.52 15.54 22.96
C PRO A 609 -0.74 14.42 22.23
N ALA A 610 -0.76 14.40 20.89
CA ALA A 610 -0.14 13.37 20.06
C ALA A 610 1.39 13.46 19.92
N ALA A 611 1.99 14.63 20.20
CA ALA A 611 3.40 14.89 20.00
C ALA A 611 4.30 14.05 20.92
N PHE A 612 5.38 13.49 20.37
CA PHE A 612 6.46 12.94 21.19
C PHE A 612 7.25 14.08 21.84
N THR A 613 7.89 13.82 22.99
CA THR A 613 8.84 14.79 23.54
C THR A 613 10.05 14.95 22.61
N PRO A 614 10.75 16.09 22.63
CA PRO A 614 11.96 16.28 21.82
C PRO A 614 13.03 15.19 22.02
N ALA A 615 13.16 14.67 23.24
CA ALA A 615 14.11 13.60 23.57
C ALA A 615 13.67 12.26 22.95
N GLN A 616 12.39 11.89 23.06
CA GLN A 616 11.84 10.71 22.41
C GLN A 616 11.99 10.79 20.88
N LEU A 617 11.71 11.95 20.29
CA LEU A 617 11.85 12.16 18.85
C LEU A 617 13.30 12.00 18.37
N ALA A 618 14.28 12.46 19.16
CA ALA A 618 15.69 12.27 18.86
C ALA A 618 16.09 10.79 18.82
N GLU A 619 15.51 9.95 19.69
CA GLU A 619 15.74 8.51 19.67
C GLU A 619 15.05 7.82 18.50
N LEU A 620 13.80 8.20 18.18
CA LEU A 620 13.05 7.64 17.05
C LEU A 620 13.75 7.88 15.70
N ARG A 621 14.45 9.00 15.55
CA ARG A 621 15.22 9.30 14.33
C ARG A 621 16.43 8.38 14.11
N LYS A 622 16.90 7.67 15.14
CA LYS A 622 18.00 6.69 15.02
C LYS A 622 17.56 5.35 14.46
N VAL A 623 16.24 5.11 14.42
CA VAL A 623 15.68 3.82 14.00
C VAL A 623 16.07 3.52 12.56
N SER A 624 16.54 2.30 12.35
CA SER A 624 16.86 1.75 11.04
C SER A 624 16.26 0.35 10.89
N LEU A 625 15.96 -0.05 9.65
CA LEU A 625 15.50 -1.41 9.38
C LEU A 625 16.54 -2.45 9.79
N ALA A 626 17.83 -2.14 9.61
CA ALA A 626 18.93 -3.00 10.06
C ALA A 626 18.84 -3.32 11.56
N LYS A 627 18.64 -2.30 12.41
CA LYS A 627 18.52 -2.49 13.86
C LYS A 627 17.24 -3.24 14.24
N LEU A 628 16.11 -2.92 13.61
CA LEU A 628 14.86 -3.64 13.81
C LEU A 628 15.04 -5.13 13.52
N LEU A 629 15.71 -5.49 12.44
CA LEU A 629 16.00 -6.88 12.09
C LEU A 629 16.95 -7.54 13.09
N CYS A 630 18.02 -6.87 13.52
CA CYS A 630 18.92 -7.38 14.57
C CYS A 630 18.21 -7.73 15.88
N ARG A 631 17.19 -6.96 16.27
CA ARG A 631 16.42 -7.20 17.49
C ARG A 631 15.47 -8.39 17.39
N ASN A 632 15.04 -8.75 16.17
CA ASN A 632 13.89 -9.64 15.94
C ASN A 632 14.21 -10.91 15.14
N LEU A 633 15.40 -11.01 14.55
CA LEU A 633 15.92 -12.22 13.93
C LEU A 633 16.82 -12.98 14.90
N ALA A 634 16.52 -14.25 15.12
CA ALA A 634 17.43 -15.13 15.83
C ALA A 634 18.69 -15.38 14.99
N ASP A 635 19.80 -15.68 15.66
CA ASP A 635 21.06 -16.10 15.02
C ASP A 635 21.49 -15.18 13.86
N THR A 636 21.44 -13.86 14.07
CA THR A 636 21.87 -12.87 13.07
C THR A 636 22.83 -11.89 13.74
N PRO A 637 24.11 -12.27 13.92
CA PRO A 637 25.07 -11.46 14.69
C PRO A 637 25.55 -10.23 13.92
N GLN A 638 25.52 -10.29 12.58
CA GLN A 638 25.97 -9.23 11.70
C GLN A 638 24.95 -8.93 10.61
N ILE A 639 24.84 -7.66 10.24
CA ILE A 639 23.95 -7.19 9.17
C ILE A 639 24.53 -5.95 8.50
N SER A 640 24.19 -5.72 7.23
CA SER A 640 24.54 -4.46 6.55
C SER A 640 23.74 -3.29 7.15
N PRO A 641 24.36 -2.14 7.44
CA PRO A 641 23.65 -0.98 8.01
C PRO A 641 22.50 -0.44 7.16
N LYS A 642 22.60 -0.55 5.82
CA LYS A 642 21.55 -0.17 4.86
C LYS A 642 21.02 -1.42 4.16
N VAL A 643 20.14 -2.17 4.82
CA VAL A 643 19.70 -3.51 4.35
C VAL A 643 18.94 -3.49 3.02
N MET A 644 18.30 -2.37 2.68
CA MET A 644 17.63 -2.19 1.39
C MET A 644 18.62 -2.04 0.22
N LEU A 645 19.89 -1.74 0.50
CA LEU A 645 20.95 -1.59 -0.50
C LEU A 645 21.87 -2.80 -0.51
N SER A 646 22.41 -3.11 -1.68
CA SER A 646 23.33 -4.22 -1.92
C SER A 646 24.43 -4.30 -0.85
N MET A 647 24.65 -5.51 -0.33
CA MET A 647 25.77 -5.80 0.58
C MET A 647 27.13 -5.60 -0.10
N LYS A 648 27.16 -5.58 -1.44
CA LYS A 648 28.35 -5.35 -2.26
C LYS A 648 28.62 -3.86 -2.51
N LEU A 649 27.72 -2.98 -2.06
CA LEU A 649 27.89 -1.54 -2.20
C LEU A 649 28.99 -1.06 -1.26
N GLU A 650 29.91 -0.24 -1.78
CA GLU A 650 31.01 0.33 -1.00
C GLU A 650 30.47 1.09 0.23
N GLY A 651 31.01 0.78 1.41
CA GLY A 651 30.59 1.39 2.67
C GLY A 651 29.31 0.80 3.29
N ASN A 652 28.79 -0.33 2.77
CA ASN A 652 27.64 -1.06 3.32
C ASN A 652 28.01 -2.47 3.85
N ASP A 653 29.26 -2.63 4.28
CA ASP A 653 29.78 -3.88 4.82
C ASP A 653 29.01 -4.35 6.06
N LEU A 654 29.04 -5.66 6.31
CA LEU A 654 28.44 -6.27 7.50
C LEU A 654 29.04 -5.68 8.78
N LYS A 655 28.18 -5.26 9.71
CA LYS A 655 28.57 -4.81 11.06
C LYS A 655 27.91 -5.65 12.13
N ASN A 656 28.54 -5.71 13.30
CA ASN A 656 27.94 -6.39 14.45
C ASN A 656 26.66 -5.67 14.88
N CYS A 657 25.60 -6.41 15.16
CA CYS A 657 24.32 -5.85 15.60
C CYS A 657 24.42 -5.00 16.88
N SER A 658 25.44 -5.22 17.71
CA SER A 658 25.75 -4.44 18.91
C SER A 658 26.33 -3.05 18.61
N GLU A 659 26.92 -2.85 17.43
CA GLU A 659 27.53 -1.58 17.01
C GLU A 659 26.51 -0.63 16.36
N LEU A 660 25.35 -1.15 15.96
CA LEU A 660 24.27 -0.35 15.39
C LEU A 660 23.57 0.46 16.50
N GLU A 661 23.29 1.73 16.20
CA GLU A 661 22.56 2.63 17.10
C GLU A 661 21.22 2.04 17.54
N ASP A 662 20.82 2.32 18.77
CA ASP A 662 19.59 1.83 19.39
C ASP A 662 18.88 2.98 20.12
N ILE A 663 17.58 2.80 20.38
CA ILE A 663 16.76 3.72 21.16
C ILE A 663 17.19 3.63 22.63
N ASN A 664 17.46 4.79 23.23
CA ASN A 664 17.56 4.90 24.67
C ASN A 664 16.16 4.95 25.31
N TRP A 665 15.70 3.81 25.82
CA TRP A 665 14.38 3.64 26.41
C TRP A 665 14.14 4.46 27.69
N SER A 666 15.18 5.02 28.33
CA SER A 666 15.00 5.85 29.54
C SER A 666 14.13 7.09 29.32
N PHE A 667 14.00 7.58 28.08
CA PHE A 667 13.14 8.71 27.73
C PHE A 667 11.63 8.38 27.68
N TRP A 668 11.26 7.11 27.88
CA TRP A 668 9.87 6.68 28.04
C TRP A 668 9.50 6.37 29.48
N LYS A 669 10.39 6.67 30.44
CA LYS A 669 10.07 6.55 31.86
C LYS A 669 9.09 7.65 32.26
N ALA A 670 7.93 7.25 32.79
CA ALA A 670 6.85 8.13 33.24
C ALA A 670 7.08 8.69 34.64
#